data_AF-A0A0S9SAJ3-F1
#
_entry.id   AF-A0A0S9SAJ3-F1
#
_cell.length_a   1.000
_cell.length_b   1.000
_cell.length_c   1.000
_cell.angle_alpha   90.00
_cell.angle_beta   90.00
_cell.angle_gamma   90.00
#
_symmetry.space_group_name_H-M   'P 1'
#
loop_
_entity.id
_entity.type
_entity.pdbx_description
1 polymer ?
#
loop_
_entity_poly.entity_id
_entity_poly.type
_entity_poly.pdbx_seq_one_letter_code
_entity_poly.pdbx_strand_id
1 'polypeptide(L)'
;MRHLPPGSDVSAASPFRDRCRRLGWAVGLPGLAAILGVSAAWITPRVEDRLGAEADAIARATAEPGAEPWLRVAVAGRDLILNGEAPDAATRDTAHRRLAALPGVRRLVGPVGLVALASPFVWIATRSRDGVDLTGSRPAEIGVGALAEQLAPALEPGTPLRDQAHAALGGPPDFTAAATYALARLRALTPGSRIMLEDTRLSILGVAASVSDDEALRAALTDLPTGYSLGRIAILPAMIPNFRFVVTRTAEGGLDLSGYVVSDAVRAEIRGEAAAAAENGQVTDRMRSARGLPPEIDAAAMARVALQLAGLMQEGSVTVAEARVSLSGVALDAQAIPDIDTLLRTGLPAGLARGDVALTTRPLSPYRVAMRRDGDSVTLTGHLPDTATREALLGTLRARLFRERLIDRTRLGQGAPAELARALQVTAGSFTLLATGEARIADRSVTLTGESLYPQGARRIAVDLSAAMPQGWIAETTLTTPGTTAVRTPEACVTAFDAGAAGPGPVFSPGSATLKPAFYPRLDAIAALAKTCPTLRLLITGHGDPSDPAASAKTAVANSTLDKTAVDKPTVESAVESTASLEATRLEKLETVKRPGDKGSDKQDSKDKSLAKTAPKTAPKTAPKTDSAKRAPGQTDAKPAATAEPGPDLAQQRALAIVDYLLQAGLRPDQVAIAAGGTVRPAAEGVGIANRS
;
A
#
# COMPACT_ATOMS: atom_id res chain seq x y z
N MET A 1 -25.96 -136.69 13.33
CA MET A 1 -24.95 -137.60 12.75
C MET A 1 -23.76 -136.75 12.30
N ARG A 2 -22.49 -137.05 12.56
CA ARG A 2 -21.87 -138.23 13.20
C ARG A 2 -20.92 -137.80 14.35
N HIS A 3 -20.98 -138.57 15.44
CA HIS A 3 -19.90 -139.07 16.30
C HIS A 3 -18.59 -138.30 16.56
N LEU A 4 -18.24 -138.25 17.85
CA LEU A 4 -16.89 -138.10 18.43
C LEU A 4 -15.96 -139.29 18.05
N PRO A 5 -14.65 -139.19 18.35
CA PRO A 5 -14.19 -139.75 19.64
C PRO A 5 -13.30 -138.78 20.47
N PRO A 6 -13.24 -138.96 21.81
CA PRO A 6 -12.37 -138.19 22.70
C PRO A 6 -11.10 -138.96 23.16
N GLY A 7 -10.18 -138.23 23.80
CA GLY A 7 -9.14 -138.72 24.72
C GLY A 7 -8.57 -137.53 25.51
N SER A 8 -8.38 -137.54 26.84
CA SER A 8 -7.59 -138.45 27.70
C SER A 8 -6.07 -138.31 27.45
N ASP A 9 -5.21 -137.87 28.36
CA ASP A 9 -5.43 -137.61 29.80
C ASP A 9 -4.49 -136.58 30.44
N VAL A 10 -4.85 -136.24 31.69
CA VAL A 10 -4.12 -135.54 32.77
C VAL A 10 -2.58 -135.51 32.68
N SER A 11 -2.00 -134.32 32.91
CA SER A 11 -0.72 -134.19 33.62
C SER A 11 -0.61 -132.84 34.34
N ALA A 12 -0.04 -132.80 35.54
CA ALA A 12 -0.08 -131.64 36.44
C ALA A 12 1.33 -131.19 36.91
N ALA A 13 1.82 -130.08 36.37
CA ALA A 13 2.96 -129.28 36.83
C ALA A 13 3.06 -127.99 35.97
N SER A 14 3.48 -126.80 36.41
CA SER A 14 3.93 -126.33 37.73
C SER A 14 3.74 -124.80 37.85
N PRO A 15 3.52 -124.23 39.06
CA PRO A 15 3.26 -122.80 39.27
C PRO A 15 4.52 -121.90 39.27
N PHE A 16 5.54 -122.24 38.47
CA PHE A 16 6.81 -121.52 38.44
C PHE A 16 6.97 -120.52 37.27
N ARG A 17 6.21 -120.69 36.17
CA ARG A 17 6.45 -119.95 34.92
C ARG A 17 6.08 -118.46 34.96
N ASP A 18 5.18 -118.05 35.85
CA ASP A 18 4.74 -116.65 35.97
C ASP A 18 5.70 -115.74 36.75
N ARG A 19 6.55 -116.29 37.63
CA ARG A 19 7.40 -115.47 38.51
C ARG A 19 8.54 -114.79 37.75
N CYS A 20 9.14 -115.49 36.79
CA CYS A 20 10.21 -114.93 35.94
C CYS A 20 9.72 -113.80 35.02
N ARG A 21 8.43 -113.80 34.64
CA ARG A 21 7.86 -112.78 33.75
C ARG A 21 7.62 -111.42 34.44
N ARG A 22 7.54 -111.40 35.77
CA ARG A 22 7.38 -110.16 36.57
C ARG A 22 8.71 -109.51 36.96
N LEU A 23 9.82 -110.25 36.99
CA LEU A 23 11.14 -109.75 37.42
C LEU A 23 12.03 -109.24 36.27
N GLY A 24 11.83 -109.67 35.02
CA GLY A 24 12.63 -109.20 33.89
C GLY A 24 12.61 -107.67 33.68
N TRP A 25 11.49 -107.02 34.00
CA TRP A 25 11.35 -105.56 33.94
C TRP A 25 12.23 -104.82 34.95
N ALA A 26 12.56 -105.42 36.10
CA ALA A 26 13.34 -104.77 37.15
C ALA A 26 14.81 -104.53 36.78
N VAL A 27 15.35 -105.33 35.83
CA VAL A 27 16.70 -105.15 35.27
C VAL A 27 16.63 -104.40 33.93
N GLY A 28 15.58 -104.62 33.13
CA GLY A 28 15.37 -103.92 31.86
C GLY A 28 15.12 -102.41 32.01
N LEU A 29 14.32 -101.99 33.00
CA LEU A 29 14.00 -100.58 33.23
C LEU A 29 15.21 -99.69 33.56
N PRO A 30 16.09 -100.00 34.53
CA PRO A 30 17.26 -99.17 34.78
C PRO A 30 18.24 -99.15 33.60
N GLY A 31 18.39 -100.24 32.85
CA GLY A 31 19.19 -100.26 31.61
C GLY A 31 18.59 -99.35 30.52
N LEU A 32 17.28 -99.43 30.31
CA LEU A 32 16.57 -98.60 29.33
C LEU A 32 16.50 -97.12 29.75
N ALA A 33 16.38 -96.83 31.05
CA ALA A 33 16.46 -95.47 31.60
C ALA A 33 17.88 -94.89 31.48
N ALA A 34 18.93 -95.69 31.67
CA ALA A 34 20.31 -95.27 31.42
C ALA A 34 20.56 -95.01 29.93
N ILE A 35 20.07 -95.87 29.04
CA ILE A 35 20.15 -95.67 27.58
C ILE A 35 19.41 -94.39 27.16
N LEU A 36 18.18 -94.18 27.65
CA LEU A 36 17.41 -92.96 27.38
C LEU A 36 18.11 -91.72 27.93
N GLY A 37 18.59 -91.74 29.18
CA GLY A 37 19.30 -90.64 29.81
C GLY A 37 20.60 -90.27 29.08
N VAL A 38 21.40 -91.26 28.69
CA VAL A 38 22.60 -91.05 27.86
C VAL A 38 22.22 -90.54 26.47
N SER A 39 21.17 -91.08 25.82
CA SER A 39 20.75 -90.56 24.52
C SER A 39 20.30 -89.10 24.60
N ALA A 40 19.51 -88.74 25.61
CA ALA A 40 19.00 -87.38 25.81
C ALA A 40 20.13 -86.40 26.16
N ALA A 41 21.13 -86.81 26.94
CA ALA A 41 22.22 -85.95 27.38
C ALA A 41 23.42 -85.88 26.41
N TRP A 42 23.61 -86.87 25.53
CA TRP A 42 24.80 -86.97 24.67
C TRP A 42 24.52 -87.10 23.16
N ILE A 43 23.39 -87.68 22.76
CA ILE A 43 23.05 -87.89 21.35
C ILE A 43 22.14 -86.76 20.84
N THR A 44 21.05 -86.47 21.57
CA THR A 44 20.11 -85.39 21.23
C THR A 44 20.79 -84.04 20.99
N PRO A 45 21.58 -83.47 21.92
CA PRO A 45 22.25 -82.18 21.67
C PRO A 45 23.20 -82.24 20.47
N ARG A 46 23.97 -83.31 20.26
CA ARG A 46 24.86 -83.42 19.09
C ARG A 46 24.12 -83.54 17.76
N VAL A 47 22.91 -84.07 17.76
CA VAL A 47 22.04 -84.12 16.58
C VAL A 47 21.39 -82.75 16.34
N GLU A 48 20.99 -82.06 17.40
CA GLU A 48 20.47 -80.69 17.34
C GLU A 48 21.53 -79.68 16.89
N ASP A 49 22.76 -79.74 17.43
CA ASP A 49 23.92 -78.95 17.04
C ASP A 49 24.25 -79.14 15.54
N ARG A 50 24.21 -80.40 15.06
CA ARG A 50 24.52 -80.72 13.66
C ARG A 50 23.41 -80.27 12.71
N LEU A 51 22.15 -80.50 13.08
CA LEU A 51 21.00 -79.98 12.33
C LEU A 51 21.01 -78.44 12.32
N GLY A 52 21.41 -77.81 13.43
CA GLY A 52 21.64 -76.37 13.55
C GLY A 52 22.73 -75.87 12.61
N ALA A 53 23.89 -76.53 12.56
CA ALA A 53 24.98 -76.15 11.66
C ALA A 53 24.61 -76.28 10.15
N GLU A 54 23.89 -77.35 9.79
CA GLU A 54 23.38 -77.55 8.42
C GLU A 54 22.24 -76.56 8.09
N ALA A 55 21.38 -76.23 9.07
CA ALA A 55 20.34 -75.20 8.96
C ALA A 55 20.90 -73.77 8.84
N ASP A 56 21.92 -73.42 9.62
CA ASP A 56 22.60 -72.12 9.56
C ASP A 56 23.33 -71.94 8.22
N ALA A 57 23.77 -73.02 7.57
CA ALA A 57 24.31 -72.95 6.22
C ALA A 57 23.21 -72.61 5.19
N ILE A 58 22.02 -73.20 5.31
CA ILE A 58 20.85 -72.87 4.48
C ILE A 58 20.40 -71.42 4.73
N ALA A 59 20.32 -70.98 6.00
CA ALA A 59 19.94 -69.63 6.37
C ALA A 59 20.93 -68.58 5.82
N ARG A 60 22.24 -68.87 5.86
CA ARG A 60 23.29 -68.04 5.25
C ARG A 60 23.22 -68.03 3.71
N ALA A 61 22.90 -69.16 3.08
CA ALA A 61 22.67 -69.20 1.62
C ALA A 61 21.43 -68.38 1.19
N THR A 62 20.45 -68.18 2.09
CA THR A 62 19.35 -67.20 1.88
C THR A 62 19.69 -65.75 2.27
N ALA A 63 20.93 -65.47 2.66
CA ALA A 63 21.41 -64.12 3.00
C ALA A 63 22.47 -63.59 2.00
N GLU A 64 22.83 -64.34 0.95
CA GLU A 64 23.74 -63.86 -0.09
C GLU A 64 23.08 -62.80 -0.99
N PRO A 65 23.85 -61.85 -1.58
CA PRO A 65 23.31 -60.82 -2.46
C PRO A 65 22.61 -61.41 -3.70
N GLY A 66 21.29 -61.38 -3.72
CA GLY A 66 20.44 -61.98 -4.76
C GLY A 66 19.43 -63.01 -4.23
N ALA A 67 19.59 -63.48 -2.99
CA ALA A 67 18.54 -64.25 -2.31
C ALA A 67 17.37 -63.36 -1.86
N GLU A 68 16.16 -63.93 -1.86
CA GLU A 68 14.85 -63.31 -1.55
C GLU A 68 14.90 -62.34 -0.34
N PRO A 69 15.11 -61.01 -0.54
CA PRO A 69 15.55 -60.11 0.54
C PRO A 69 14.43 -59.80 1.55
N TRP A 70 13.19 -60.07 1.15
CA TRP A 70 11.95 -59.92 1.89
C TRP A 70 11.63 -61.12 2.81
N LEU A 71 12.34 -62.25 2.67
CA LEU A 71 12.09 -63.47 3.44
C LEU A 71 13.09 -63.64 4.59
N ARG A 72 12.60 -64.04 5.76
CA ARG A 72 13.43 -64.51 6.89
C ARG A 72 13.00 -65.91 7.29
N VAL A 73 13.99 -66.81 7.35
CA VAL A 73 13.83 -68.21 7.74
C VAL A 73 14.59 -68.42 9.04
N ALA A 74 13.88 -68.81 10.10
CA ALA A 74 14.47 -69.29 11.35
C ALA A 74 14.14 -70.79 11.50
N VAL A 75 15.05 -71.58 12.08
CA VAL A 75 14.88 -73.03 12.16
C VAL A 75 14.59 -73.48 13.58
N ALA A 76 13.51 -74.25 13.75
CA ALA A 76 13.08 -74.82 15.02
C ALA A 76 13.15 -76.36 14.92
N GLY A 77 14.36 -76.89 15.10
CA GLY A 77 14.67 -78.32 14.98
C GLY A 77 14.51 -78.85 13.55
N ARG A 78 13.29 -79.24 13.17
CA ARG A 78 12.95 -79.71 11.81
C ARG A 78 11.83 -78.91 11.12
N ASP A 79 11.29 -77.90 11.79
CA ASP A 79 10.31 -76.98 11.21
C ASP A 79 11.00 -75.66 10.85
N LEU A 80 10.64 -75.09 9.69
CA LEU A 80 11.12 -73.78 9.26
C LEU A 80 10.06 -72.72 9.59
N ILE A 81 10.43 -71.75 10.40
CA ILE A 81 9.62 -70.57 10.73
C ILE A 81 9.91 -69.49 9.68
N LEU A 82 8.89 -69.14 8.91
CA LEU A 82 8.92 -68.15 7.85
C LEU A 82 8.26 -66.85 8.33
N ASN A 83 8.96 -65.74 8.17
CA ASN A 83 8.40 -64.39 8.33
C ASN A 83 8.83 -63.54 7.14
N GLY A 84 7.92 -62.74 6.57
CA GLY A 84 8.22 -61.87 5.43
C GLY A 84 6.98 -61.44 4.67
N GLU A 85 7.16 -60.49 3.75
CA GLU A 85 6.12 -59.95 2.88
C GLU A 85 6.58 -60.12 1.42
N ALA A 86 6.00 -61.07 0.70
CA ALA A 86 6.43 -61.38 -0.66
C ALA A 86 5.90 -60.34 -1.67
N PRO A 87 6.68 -59.93 -2.69
CA PRO A 87 6.25 -58.95 -3.69
C PRO A 87 4.97 -59.35 -4.43
N ASP A 88 4.80 -60.65 -4.67
CA ASP A 88 3.63 -61.23 -5.31
C ASP A 88 3.43 -62.71 -4.88
N ALA A 89 2.26 -63.27 -5.22
CA ALA A 89 1.90 -64.64 -4.83
C ALA A 89 2.71 -65.73 -5.55
N ALA A 90 3.13 -65.53 -6.81
CA ALA A 90 3.93 -66.50 -7.53
C ALA A 90 5.38 -66.56 -6.99
N THR A 91 5.94 -65.41 -6.62
CA THR A 91 7.22 -65.31 -5.91
C THR A 91 7.16 -65.99 -4.54
N ARG A 92 6.11 -65.70 -3.74
CA ARG A 92 5.84 -66.42 -2.48
C ARG A 92 5.77 -67.93 -2.66
N ASP A 93 4.93 -68.39 -3.59
CA ASP A 93 4.63 -69.82 -3.78
C ASP A 93 5.81 -70.55 -4.43
N THR A 94 6.74 -69.83 -5.07
CA THR A 94 8.04 -70.36 -5.51
C THR A 94 9.01 -70.53 -4.35
N ALA A 95 9.14 -69.53 -3.47
CA ALA A 95 9.95 -69.64 -2.24
C ALA A 95 9.45 -70.76 -1.32
N HIS A 96 8.13 -70.87 -1.11
CA HIS A 96 7.53 -71.97 -0.33
C HIS A 96 7.81 -73.35 -0.95
N ARG A 97 7.71 -73.50 -2.28
CA ARG A 97 8.08 -74.76 -2.96
C ARG A 97 9.57 -75.07 -2.82
N ARG A 98 10.44 -74.06 -2.94
CA ARG A 98 11.90 -74.17 -2.78
C ARG A 98 12.26 -74.66 -1.37
N LEU A 99 11.67 -74.08 -0.33
CA LEU A 99 11.91 -74.46 1.07
C LEU A 99 11.25 -75.78 1.48
N ALA A 100 10.09 -76.14 0.90
CA ALA A 100 9.46 -77.44 1.11
C ALA A 100 10.20 -78.61 0.44
N ALA A 101 11.01 -78.33 -0.60
CA ALA A 101 11.84 -79.32 -1.29
C ALA A 101 13.19 -79.60 -0.58
N LEU A 102 13.53 -78.88 0.48
CA LEU A 102 14.78 -79.09 1.23
C LEU A 102 14.74 -80.43 2.00
N PRO A 103 15.77 -81.28 1.88
CA PRO A 103 15.80 -82.57 2.57
C PRO A 103 15.82 -82.37 4.10
N GLY A 104 14.94 -83.10 4.80
CA GLY A 104 14.85 -83.08 6.26
C GLY A 104 13.79 -82.15 6.85
N VAL A 105 13.31 -81.15 6.11
CA VAL A 105 12.22 -80.26 6.56
C VAL A 105 10.94 -81.07 6.82
N ARG A 106 10.26 -80.80 7.93
CA ARG A 106 8.98 -81.42 8.30
C ARG A 106 7.79 -80.51 8.02
N ARG A 107 7.89 -79.22 8.33
CA ARG A 107 6.80 -78.24 8.19
C ARG A 107 7.33 -76.82 7.98
N LEU A 108 6.61 -76.04 7.18
CA LEU A 108 6.71 -74.58 7.13
C LEU A 108 5.68 -73.97 8.10
N VAL A 109 6.10 -73.01 8.91
CA VAL A 109 5.30 -72.38 9.99
C VAL A 109 5.42 -70.86 9.88
N GLY A 110 4.33 -70.12 10.13
CA GLY A 110 4.31 -68.66 10.04
C GLY A 110 3.73 -68.15 8.70
N PRO A 111 3.06 -66.97 8.71
CA PRO A 111 2.52 -66.38 7.51
C PRO A 111 3.60 -65.61 6.74
N VAL A 112 3.79 -65.95 5.47
CA VAL A 112 4.40 -65.02 4.50
C VAL A 112 3.28 -64.20 3.90
N GLY A 113 3.26 -62.91 4.22
CA GLY A 113 2.31 -61.94 3.69
C GLY A 113 2.53 -61.69 2.19
N LEU A 114 1.62 -60.92 1.60
CA LEU A 114 1.86 -60.25 0.31
C LEU A 114 2.04 -58.76 0.59
N VAL A 115 2.99 -58.13 -0.08
CA VAL A 115 3.20 -56.68 -0.01
C VAL A 115 1.92 -55.98 -0.49
N ALA A 116 1.36 -55.11 0.35
CA ALA A 116 0.14 -54.36 0.01
C ALA A 116 0.45 -53.23 -0.98
N LEU A 117 -0.50 -52.93 -1.88
CA LEU A 117 -0.50 -51.68 -2.65
C LEU A 117 -1.01 -50.55 -1.74
N ALA A 118 -0.14 -49.59 -1.41
CA ALA A 118 -0.53 -48.40 -0.66
C ALA A 118 -1.03 -47.31 -1.61
N SER A 119 -2.23 -46.78 -1.33
CA SER A 119 -2.79 -45.63 -2.05
C SER A 119 -3.72 -44.85 -1.11
N PRO A 120 -3.38 -43.61 -0.70
CA PRO A 120 -2.10 -42.94 -0.94
C PRO A 120 -0.92 -43.68 -0.31
N PHE A 121 0.28 -43.53 -0.89
CA PHE A 121 1.52 -44.02 -0.30
C PHE A 121 1.99 -43.01 0.76
N VAL A 122 2.00 -43.40 2.05
CA VAL A 122 2.27 -42.46 3.16
C VAL A 122 3.51 -42.87 3.93
N TRP A 123 4.56 -42.04 3.90
CA TRP A 123 5.77 -42.18 4.71
C TRP A 123 5.92 -40.98 5.65
N ILE A 124 6.24 -41.23 6.92
CA ILE A 124 6.33 -40.20 7.96
C ILE A 124 7.64 -40.35 8.73
N ALA A 125 8.48 -39.31 8.67
CA ALA A 125 9.65 -39.16 9.52
C ALA A 125 9.33 -38.25 10.71
N THR A 126 9.51 -38.74 11.94
CA THR A 126 9.27 -38.01 13.18
C THR A 126 10.58 -37.79 13.94
N ARG A 127 10.82 -36.57 14.41
CA ARG A 127 11.98 -36.26 15.27
C ARG A 127 11.62 -36.60 16.71
N SER A 128 12.25 -37.63 17.24
CA SER A 128 12.19 -37.95 18.67
C SER A 128 13.23 -37.15 19.46
N ARG A 129 13.29 -37.32 20.78
CA ARG A 129 14.33 -36.69 21.62
C ARG A 129 15.72 -37.22 21.27
N ASP A 130 15.80 -38.55 21.11
CA ASP A 130 17.05 -39.30 21.05
C ASP A 130 17.35 -39.84 19.65
N GLY A 131 16.71 -39.32 18.59
CA GLY A 131 16.88 -39.82 17.21
C GLY A 131 15.71 -39.50 16.27
N VAL A 132 15.63 -40.24 15.17
CA VAL A 132 14.56 -40.14 14.17
C VAL A 132 13.85 -41.48 14.01
N ASP A 133 12.52 -41.46 14.00
CA ASP A 133 11.67 -42.62 13.80
C ASP A 133 10.92 -42.50 12.46
N LEU A 134 11.05 -43.50 11.59
CA LEU A 134 10.33 -43.58 10.31
C LEU A 134 9.15 -44.53 10.44
N THR A 135 8.00 -44.15 9.90
CA THR A 135 6.73 -44.87 10.03
C THR A 135 5.89 -44.74 8.76
N GLY A 136 4.86 -45.59 8.62
CA GLY A 136 4.06 -45.67 7.40
C GLY A 136 4.62 -46.72 6.44
N SER A 137 4.67 -46.39 5.14
CA SER A 137 5.04 -47.28 4.05
C SER A 137 6.45 -46.96 3.52
N ARG A 138 7.21 -48.00 3.16
CA ARG A 138 8.51 -47.95 2.48
C ARG A 138 8.42 -48.74 1.17
N PRO A 139 9.03 -48.29 0.05
CA PRO A 139 8.95 -49.03 -1.21
C PRO A 139 9.54 -50.43 -1.05
N ALA A 140 8.82 -51.45 -1.54
CA ALA A 140 9.13 -52.85 -1.28
C ALA A 140 10.50 -53.30 -1.82
N GLU A 141 10.98 -52.64 -2.87
CA GLU A 141 12.30 -52.80 -3.47
C GLU A 141 13.46 -52.27 -2.59
N ILE A 142 13.17 -51.43 -1.59
CA ILE A 142 14.16 -50.92 -0.62
C ILE A 142 13.97 -51.65 0.72
N GLY A 143 14.92 -52.49 1.11
CA GLY A 143 14.92 -53.14 2.41
C GLY A 143 15.11 -52.18 3.59
N VAL A 144 14.63 -52.54 4.78
CA VAL A 144 14.70 -51.73 6.03
C VAL A 144 16.10 -51.17 6.29
N GLY A 145 17.13 -52.03 6.29
CA GLY A 145 18.51 -51.62 6.48
C GLY A 145 19.03 -50.73 5.35
N ALA A 146 18.72 -51.07 4.10
CA ALA A 146 19.15 -50.31 2.93
C ALA A 146 18.57 -48.88 2.90
N LEU A 147 17.30 -48.69 3.33
CA LEU A 147 16.74 -47.34 3.45
C LEU A 147 17.45 -46.56 4.58
N ALA A 148 17.68 -47.19 5.73
CA ALA A 148 18.38 -46.54 6.84
C ALA A 148 19.82 -46.13 6.48
N GLU A 149 20.55 -46.98 5.74
CA GLU A 149 21.89 -46.70 5.22
C GLU A 149 21.90 -45.57 4.19
N GLN A 150 20.95 -45.56 3.23
CA GLN A 150 20.80 -44.48 2.24
C GLN A 150 20.45 -43.14 2.89
N LEU A 151 19.68 -43.15 3.98
CA LEU A 151 19.19 -41.95 4.66
C LEU A 151 20.09 -41.43 5.79
N ALA A 152 21.01 -42.25 6.32
CA ALA A 152 21.91 -41.84 7.40
C ALA A 152 22.76 -40.58 7.07
N PRO A 153 23.30 -40.37 5.84
CA PRO A 153 24.03 -39.15 5.49
C PRO A 153 23.22 -37.85 5.55
N ALA A 154 21.87 -37.93 5.59
CA ALA A 154 21.02 -36.76 5.75
C ALA A 154 20.99 -36.22 7.19
N LEU A 155 21.44 -36.99 8.18
CA LEU A 155 21.35 -36.70 9.62
C LEU A 155 22.69 -36.21 10.20
N GLU A 156 22.70 -35.82 11.48
CA GLU A 156 23.95 -35.56 12.20
C GLU A 156 24.66 -36.89 12.52
N PRO A 157 25.99 -36.98 12.44
CA PRO A 157 26.75 -38.17 12.83
C PRO A 157 26.37 -38.65 14.25
N GLY A 158 26.02 -39.93 14.36
CA GLY A 158 25.58 -40.54 15.63
C GLY A 158 24.09 -40.40 15.95
N THR A 159 23.28 -39.72 15.13
CA THR A 159 21.81 -39.74 15.26
C THR A 159 21.28 -41.15 14.95
N PRO A 160 20.64 -41.87 15.87
CA PRO A 160 20.06 -43.16 15.54
C PRO A 160 18.79 -42.99 14.73
N LEU A 161 18.75 -43.67 13.58
CA LEU A 161 17.61 -43.74 12.68
C LEU A 161 16.92 -45.11 12.87
N ARG A 162 15.63 -45.10 13.19
CA ARG A 162 14.82 -46.31 13.41
C ARG A 162 13.75 -46.40 12.35
N ASP A 163 13.96 -47.24 11.34
CA ASP A 163 12.92 -47.56 10.35
C ASP A 163 11.92 -48.55 10.93
N GLN A 164 10.65 -48.13 11.01
CA GLN A 164 9.50 -48.93 11.41
C GLN A 164 8.43 -48.97 10.28
N ALA A 165 8.79 -48.56 9.06
CA ALA A 165 7.88 -48.59 7.92
C ALA A 165 7.73 -50.02 7.35
N HIS A 166 6.49 -50.41 7.03
CA HIS A 166 6.20 -51.70 6.38
C HIS A 166 6.50 -51.64 4.88
N ALA A 167 6.69 -52.78 4.22
CA ALA A 167 6.90 -52.79 2.77
C ALA A 167 5.57 -52.55 2.05
N ALA A 168 5.56 -51.68 1.04
CA ALA A 168 4.40 -51.44 0.20
C ALA A 168 4.78 -51.24 -1.27
N LEU A 169 3.89 -51.65 -2.16
CA LEU A 169 3.89 -51.26 -3.57
C LEU A 169 3.23 -49.89 -3.72
N GLY A 170 3.53 -49.18 -4.82
CA GLY A 170 3.01 -47.83 -5.08
C GLY A 170 3.90 -46.69 -4.57
N GLY A 171 5.19 -46.97 -4.29
CA GLY A 171 6.16 -45.93 -3.94
C GLY A 171 6.29 -44.85 -5.03
N PRO A 172 6.42 -43.56 -4.66
CA PRO A 172 6.56 -42.48 -5.64
C PRO A 172 7.95 -42.52 -6.31
N PRO A 173 8.09 -41.96 -7.53
CA PRO A 173 9.39 -41.84 -8.19
C PRO A 173 10.37 -41.02 -7.33
N ASP A 174 11.66 -41.36 -7.43
CA ASP A 174 12.76 -40.71 -6.69
C ASP A 174 12.57 -40.63 -5.16
N PHE A 175 11.80 -41.57 -4.58
CA PHE A 175 11.48 -41.62 -3.14
C PHE A 175 12.69 -41.42 -2.23
N THR A 176 13.82 -42.09 -2.47
CA THR A 176 15.03 -41.92 -1.65
C THR A 176 15.54 -40.48 -1.65
N ALA A 177 15.48 -39.76 -2.77
CA ALA A 177 15.90 -38.36 -2.86
C ALA A 177 14.93 -37.44 -2.09
N ALA A 178 13.63 -37.69 -2.20
CA ALA A 178 12.61 -36.94 -1.45
C ALA A 178 12.67 -37.22 0.07
N ALA A 179 12.92 -38.47 0.47
CA ALA A 179 13.12 -38.85 1.88
C ALA A 179 14.42 -38.26 2.46
N THR A 180 15.51 -38.24 1.67
CA THR A 180 16.78 -37.57 2.02
C THR A 180 16.57 -36.07 2.23
N TYR A 181 15.88 -35.40 1.30
CA TYR A 181 15.49 -34.00 1.41
C TYR A 181 14.64 -33.76 2.66
N ALA A 182 13.62 -34.58 2.90
CA ALA A 182 12.75 -34.50 4.06
C ALA A 182 13.53 -34.60 5.39
N LEU A 183 14.46 -35.55 5.51
CA LEU A 183 15.29 -35.69 6.73
C LEU A 183 16.25 -34.50 6.92
N ALA A 184 16.81 -33.96 5.85
CA ALA A 184 17.61 -32.73 5.93
C ALA A 184 16.78 -31.55 6.47
N ARG A 185 15.48 -31.46 6.15
CA ARG A 185 14.55 -30.48 6.73
C ARG A 185 14.14 -30.81 8.17
N LEU A 186 14.06 -32.09 8.53
CA LEU A 186 13.72 -32.53 9.90
C LEU A 186 14.76 -32.10 10.95
N ARG A 187 16.02 -31.82 10.55
CA ARG A 187 17.08 -31.29 11.43
C ARG A 187 16.76 -29.88 11.96
N ALA A 188 16.10 -29.05 11.15
CA ALA A 188 15.73 -27.66 11.47
C ALA A 188 14.58 -27.54 12.50
N LEU A 189 14.02 -28.66 12.96
CA LEU A 189 12.82 -28.71 13.79
C LEU A 189 13.10 -29.28 15.20
N THR A 190 12.24 -28.98 16.18
CA THR A 190 12.33 -29.55 17.53
C THR A 190 11.80 -30.99 17.58
N PRO A 191 12.19 -31.80 18.59
CA PRO A 191 11.51 -33.05 18.90
C PRO A 191 9.98 -32.90 18.98
N GLY A 192 9.25 -33.94 18.56
CA GLY A 192 7.80 -33.93 18.36
C GLY A 192 7.35 -33.42 16.98
N SER A 193 8.24 -32.82 16.19
CA SER A 193 7.96 -32.41 14.81
C SER A 193 8.04 -33.59 13.84
N ARG A 194 7.27 -33.54 12.75
CA ARG A 194 7.19 -34.59 11.73
C ARG A 194 7.05 -34.05 10.32
N ILE A 195 7.59 -34.81 9.37
CA ILE A 195 7.49 -34.56 7.93
C ILE A 195 6.85 -35.79 7.29
N MET A 196 5.91 -35.57 6.38
CA MET A 196 5.10 -36.60 5.74
C MET A 196 5.23 -36.47 4.22
N LEU A 197 5.60 -37.55 3.55
CA LEU A 197 5.46 -37.73 2.11
C LEU A 197 4.17 -38.52 1.87
N GLU A 198 3.22 -37.91 1.17
CA GLU A 198 1.94 -38.51 0.77
C GLU A 198 1.89 -38.52 -0.77
N ASP A 199 2.18 -39.66 -1.38
CA ASP A 199 2.55 -39.78 -2.78
C ASP A 199 3.71 -38.80 -3.11
N THR A 200 3.48 -37.78 -3.92
CA THR A 200 4.44 -36.70 -4.24
C THR A 200 4.19 -35.40 -3.47
N ARG A 201 3.36 -35.39 -2.42
CA ARG A 201 3.07 -34.21 -1.57
C ARG A 201 3.86 -34.23 -0.27
N LEU A 202 4.78 -33.29 -0.10
CA LEU A 202 5.56 -33.06 1.11
C LEU A 202 4.81 -32.14 2.08
N SER A 203 4.38 -32.66 3.23
CA SER A 203 3.76 -31.91 4.32
C SER A 203 4.69 -31.84 5.54
N ILE A 204 4.70 -30.70 6.25
CA ILE A 204 5.54 -30.47 7.44
C ILE A 204 4.67 -29.95 8.58
N LEU A 205 4.78 -30.58 9.76
CA LEU A 205 4.16 -30.11 11.00
C LEU A 205 5.21 -30.06 12.11
N GLY A 206 5.47 -28.88 12.67
CA GLY A 206 6.48 -28.77 13.71
C GLY A 206 6.74 -27.37 14.25
N VAL A 207 7.81 -27.28 15.04
CA VAL A 207 8.38 -26.04 15.57
C VAL A 207 9.82 -25.95 15.10
N ALA A 208 10.25 -24.79 14.59
CA ALA A 208 11.65 -24.56 14.24
C ALA A 208 12.56 -24.53 15.49
N ALA A 209 13.75 -25.10 15.39
CA ALA A 209 14.70 -25.19 16.50
C ALA A 209 15.33 -23.83 16.86
N SER A 210 15.70 -23.03 15.85
CA SER A 210 16.13 -21.64 15.98
C SER A 210 15.51 -20.76 14.89
N VAL A 211 15.70 -19.44 14.99
CA VAL A 211 15.22 -18.49 13.97
C VAL A 211 15.96 -18.65 12.64
N SER A 212 17.25 -18.97 12.70
CA SER A 212 18.06 -19.33 11.52
C SER A 212 17.58 -20.63 10.86
N ASP A 213 17.15 -21.60 11.66
CA ASP A 213 16.58 -22.85 11.13
C ASP A 213 15.21 -22.62 10.50
N ASP A 214 14.39 -21.74 11.07
CA ASP A 214 13.07 -21.35 10.53
C ASP A 214 13.21 -20.66 9.15
N GLU A 215 14.14 -19.71 9.04
CA GLU A 215 14.47 -19.00 7.81
C GLU A 215 15.09 -19.93 6.76
N ALA A 216 16.08 -20.75 7.13
CA ALA A 216 16.71 -21.72 6.24
C ALA A 216 15.73 -22.79 5.75
N LEU A 217 14.81 -23.23 6.61
CA LEU A 217 13.75 -24.17 6.25
C LEU A 217 12.74 -23.55 5.28
N ARG A 218 12.26 -22.32 5.52
CA ARG A 218 11.35 -21.64 4.57
C ARG A 218 12.03 -21.35 3.23
N ALA A 219 13.27 -20.90 3.23
CA ALA A 219 14.06 -20.70 2.01
C ALA A 219 14.28 -22.02 1.25
N ALA A 220 14.58 -23.11 1.95
CA ALA A 220 14.75 -24.40 1.31
C ALA A 220 13.44 -24.97 0.71
N LEU A 221 12.27 -24.63 1.26
CA LEU A 221 10.96 -25.09 0.74
C LEU A 221 10.55 -24.43 -0.59
N THR A 222 11.29 -23.43 -1.11
CA THR A 222 11.08 -22.92 -2.47
C THR A 222 11.78 -23.77 -3.54
N ASP A 223 12.72 -24.64 -3.15
CA ASP A 223 13.44 -25.56 -4.02
C ASP A 223 13.11 -27.01 -3.61
N LEU A 224 12.43 -27.75 -4.48
CA LEU A 224 11.82 -29.05 -4.16
C LEU A 224 12.37 -30.16 -5.07
N PRO A 225 12.42 -31.41 -4.58
CA PRO A 225 12.75 -32.56 -5.43
C PRO A 225 11.84 -32.63 -6.66
N THR A 226 12.41 -32.92 -7.82
CA THR A 226 11.69 -32.98 -9.10
C THR A 226 10.44 -33.85 -9.02
N GLY A 227 9.29 -33.31 -9.43
CA GLY A 227 8.00 -34.01 -9.38
C GLY A 227 7.26 -33.96 -8.04
N TYR A 228 7.86 -33.41 -6.98
CA TYR A 228 7.21 -33.23 -5.68
C TYR A 228 6.59 -31.83 -5.53
N SER A 229 5.62 -31.73 -4.63
CA SER A 229 4.84 -30.52 -4.36
C SER A 229 4.62 -30.31 -2.85
N LEU A 230 4.36 -29.06 -2.43
CA LEU A 230 4.00 -28.79 -1.04
C LEU A 230 2.57 -29.24 -0.74
N GLY A 231 2.43 -30.07 0.29
CA GLY A 231 1.17 -30.33 0.97
C GLY A 231 0.92 -29.31 2.09
N ARG A 232 0.51 -29.78 3.26
CA ARG A 232 0.24 -28.89 4.40
C ARG A 232 1.55 -28.51 5.09
N ILE A 233 1.92 -27.22 5.02
CA ILE A 233 3.05 -26.66 5.76
C ILE A 233 2.53 -25.90 6.99
N ALA A 234 2.90 -26.38 8.17
CA ALA A 234 2.50 -25.85 9.48
C ALA A 234 3.73 -25.84 10.41
N ILE A 235 4.67 -24.95 10.09
CA ILE A 235 5.91 -24.71 10.85
C ILE A 235 5.70 -23.48 11.72
N LEU A 236 5.74 -23.66 13.04
CA LEU A 236 5.71 -22.57 14.01
C LEU A 236 7.14 -22.06 14.25
N PRO A 237 7.37 -20.73 14.29
CA PRO A 237 8.69 -20.17 14.58
C PRO A 237 9.28 -20.64 15.92
N ALA A 238 10.61 -20.54 16.04
CA ALA A 238 11.32 -20.86 17.28
C ALA A 238 10.81 -20.00 18.46
N MET A 239 10.85 -20.56 19.67
CA MET A 239 10.45 -19.87 20.90
C MET A 239 11.67 -19.27 21.59
N ILE A 240 11.62 -17.97 21.91
CA ILE A 240 12.70 -17.22 22.54
C ILE A 240 12.18 -16.67 23.88
N PRO A 241 12.84 -16.93 25.02
CA PRO A 241 12.39 -16.42 26.32
C PRO A 241 12.53 -14.89 26.40
N ASN A 242 13.60 -14.34 25.86
CA ASN A 242 13.91 -12.91 25.89
C ASN A 242 13.40 -12.25 24.60
N PHE A 243 12.08 -12.28 24.39
CA PHE A 243 11.46 -11.59 23.26
C PHE A 243 11.70 -10.08 23.38
N ARG A 244 12.26 -9.49 22.31
CA ARG A 244 12.60 -8.06 22.22
C ARG A 244 12.18 -7.52 20.86
N PHE A 245 11.62 -6.33 20.84
CA PHE A 245 11.28 -5.56 19.64
C PHE A 245 11.82 -4.14 19.80
N VAL A 246 12.46 -3.59 18.77
CA VAL A 246 13.12 -2.28 18.85
C VAL A 246 12.79 -1.46 17.61
N VAL A 247 12.29 -0.24 17.84
CA VAL A 247 12.12 0.81 16.83
C VAL A 247 13.18 1.88 17.10
N THR A 248 14.13 2.04 16.18
CA THR A 248 15.14 3.11 16.24
C THR A 248 14.81 4.15 15.19
N ARG A 249 14.76 5.42 15.57
CA ARG A 249 14.63 6.56 14.65
C ARG A 249 16.01 7.18 14.41
N THR A 250 16.37 7.34 13.13
CA THR A 250 17.61 8.00 12.72
C THR A 250 17.44 9.52 12.69
N ALA A 251 18.54 10.27 12.86
CA ALA A 251 18.56 11.73 12.74
C ALA A 251 18.17 12.25 11.34
N GLU A 252 18.09 11.36 10.35
CA GLU A 252 17.68 11.63 8.97
C GLU A 252 16.15 11.48 8.76
N GLY A 253 15.40 11.14 9.81
CA GLY A 253 13.93 10.95 9.77
C GLY A 253 13.47 9.54 9.35
N GLY A 254 14.40 8.60 9.21
CA GLY A 254 14.12 7.19 8.86
C GLY A 254 13.93 6.30 10.09
N LEU A 255 13.40 5.09 9.86
CA LEU A 255 13.16 4.10 10.91
C LEU A 255 13.94 2.80 10.65
N ASP A 256 14.52 2.23 11.70
CA ASP A 256 15.15 0.90 11.72
C ASP A 256 14.38 0.00 12.70
N LEU A 257 13.80 -1.07 12.17
CA LEU A 257 12.94 -2.00 12.89
C LEU A 257 13.72 -3.29 13.13
N SER A 258 13.97 -3.67 14.39
CA SER A 258 14.82 -4.82 14.70
C SER A 258 14.32 -5.64 15.90
N GLY A 259 14.92 -6.82 16.08
CA GLY A 259 14.46 -7.79 17.07
C GLY A 259 13.46 -8.78 16.47
N TYR A 260 12.41 -9.10 17.22
CA TYR A 260 11.52 -10.22 16.95
C TYR A 260 10.07 -9.79 16.73
N VAL A 261 9.36 -10.58 15.92
CA VAL A 261 7.94 -10.41 15.57
C VAL A 261 7.26 -11.78 15.56
N VAL A 262 5.98 -11.84 15.91
CA VAL A 262 5.27 -13.12 16.11
C VAL A 262 5.01 -13.91 14.82
N SER A 263 4.98 -13.24 13.66
CA SER A 263 4.82 -13.84 12.34
C SER A 263 5.26 -12.90 11.21
N ASP A 264 5.53 -13.45 10.03
CA ASP A 264 5.87 -12.67 8.83
C ASP A 264 4.69 -11.80 8.33
N ALA A 265 3.44 -12.16 8.68
CA ALA A 265 2.25 -11.35 8.39
C ALA A 265 2.22 -10.08 9.26
N VAL A 266 2.43 -10.22 10.58
CA VAL A 266 2.55 -9.07 11.49
C VAL A 266 3.78 -8.23 11.14
N ARG A 267 4.90 -8.85 10.73
CA ARG A 267 6.07 -8.13 10.20
C ARG A 267 5.71 -7.22 9.02
N ALA A 268 4.83 -7.66 8.13
CA ALA A 268 4.39 -6.88 6.98
C ALA A 268 3.46 -5.72 7.36
N GLU A 269 2.54 -5.94 8.32
CA GLU A 269 1.70 -4.87 8.89
C GLU A 269 2.56 -3.77 9.53
N ILE A 270 3.48 -4.15 10.43
CA ILE A 270 4.40 -3.23 11.11
C ILE A 270 5.23 -2.42 10.11
N ARG A 271 5.72 -3.05 9.04
CA ARG A 271 6.47 -2.36 7.98
C ARG A 271 5.61 -1.35 7.23
N GLY A 272 4.32 -1.66 7.02
CA GLY A 272 3.35 -0.74 6.42
C GLY A 272 3.09 0.49 7.30
N GLU A 273 2.86 0.28 8.60
CA GLU A 273 2.68 1.40 9.55
C GLU A 273 3.97 2.24 9.67
N ALA A 274 5.14 1.61 9.74
CA ALA A 274 6.42 2.31 9.78
C ALA A 274 6.68 3.12 8.52
N ALA A 275 6.30 2.63 7.34
CA ALA A 275 6.44 3.38 6.08
C ALA A 275 5.55 4.62 6.03
N ALA A 276 4.42 4.62 6.75
CA ALA A 276 3.57 5.79 6.95
C ALA A 276 4.06 6.74 8.07
N ALA A 277 4.96 6.28 8.95
CA ALA A 277 5.50 7.03 10.10
C ALA A 277 6.94 7.59 9.89
N ALA A 278 7.65 7.14 8.86
CA ALA A 278 8.98 7.63 8.48
C ALA A 278 8.86 8.95 7.69
N GLU A 279 9.52 10.01 8.14
CA GLU A 279 9.43 11.35 7.51
C GLU A 279 10.05 11.41 6.12
N ASN A 280 11.10 10.62 5.91
CA ASN A 280 11.81 10.50 4.64
C ASN A 280 11.40 9.26 3.83
N GLY A 281 10.40 8.50 4.29
CA GLY A 281 9.94 7.24 3.70
C GLY A 281 10.92 6.06 3.81
N GLN A 282 12.07 6.22 4.47
CA GLN A 282 13.07 5.15 4.62
C GLN A 282 12.74 4.28 5.85
N VAL A 283 12.50 2.99 5.58
CA VAL A 283 12.34 1.96 6.61
C VAL A 283 13.33 0.83 6.36
N THR A 284 14.18 0.55 7.34
CA THR A 284 15.06 -0.62 7.34
C THR A 284 14.40 -1.71 8.18
N ASP A 285 14.15 -2.89 7.59
CA ASP A 285 13.52 -4.03 8.26
C ASP A 285 14.57 -5.12 8.58
N ARG A 286 14.99 -5.16 9.84
CA ARG A 286 15.87 -6.17 10.45
C ARG A 286 15.11 -7.06 11.45
N MET A 287 13.78 -7.10 11.38
CA MET A 287 12.95 -7.95 12.23
C MET A 287 13.09 -9.42 11.81
N ARG A 288 12.94 -10.36 12.74
CA ARG A 288 12.94 -11.81 12.46
C ARG A 288 11.77 -12.51 13.15
N SER A 289 11.18 -13.52 12.52
CA SER A 289 9.99 -14.19 13.03
C SER A 289 10.32 -15.17 14.16
N ALA A 290 9.71 -14.97 15.34
CA ALA A 290 9.90 -15.80 16.52
C ALA A 290 8.69 -15.73 17.47
N ARG A 291 8.46 -16.79 18.23
CA ARG A 291 7.51 -16.80 19.36
C ARG A 291 8.22 -16.44 20.66
N GLY A 292 7.48 -15.95 21.65
CA GLY A 292 8.03 -15.49 22.94
C GLY A 292 7.36 -14.26 23.50
N LEU A 293 6.62 -13.50 22.68
CA LEU A 293 5.71 -12.47 23.16
C LEU A 293 4.63 -13.14 24.05
N PRO A 294 4.38 -12.63 25.27
CA PRO A 294 3.28 -13.10 26.12
C PRO A 294 1.91 -13.01 25.42
N PRO A 295 1.02 -14.01 25.57
CA PRO A 295 -0.25 -14.07 24.84
C PRO A 295 -1.26 -12.99 25.24
N GLU A 296 -1.02 -12.26 26.33
CA GLU A 296 -1.82 -11.12 26.78
C GLU A 296 -1.53 -9.84 25.97
N ILE A 297 -0.42 -9.79 25.23
CA ILE A 297 0.05 -8.61 24.50
C ILE A 297 -0.25 -8.77 23.02
N ASP A 298 -1.12 -7.91 22.47
CA ASP A 298 -1.32 -7.84 21.03
C ASP A 298 -0.09 -7.25 20.31
N ALA A 299 0.42 -7.98 19.32
CA ALA A 299 1.66 -7.65 18.63
C ALA A 299 1.54 -6.41 17.73
N ALA A 300 0.37 -6.18 17.14
CA ALA A 300 0.12 -5.00 16.30
C ALA A 300 -0.01 -3.74 17.17
N ALA A 301 -0.78 -3.79 18.25
CA ALA A 301 -0.91 -2.69 19.21
C ALA A 301 0.42 -2.34 19.89
N MET A 302 1.23 -3.34 20.27
CA MET A 302 2.60 -3.15 20.77
C MET A 302 3.44 -2.32 19.78
N ALA A 303 3.49 -2.76 18.53
CA ALA A 303 4.31 -2.12 17.51
C ALA A 303 3.81 -0.72 17.14
N ARG A 304 2.48 -0.54 17.02
CA ARG A 304 1.83 0.75 16.75
C ARG A 304 2.15 1.79 17.81
N VAL A 305 2.14 1.41 19.09
CA VAL A 305 2.50 2.33 20.20
C VAL A 305 4.01 2.61 20.21
N ALA A 306 4.86 1.63 19.90
CA ALA A 306 6.30 1.87 19.75
C ALA A 306 6.62 2.82 18.57
N LEU A 307 5.91 2.71 17.45
CA LEU A 307 6.01 3.63 16.31
C LEU A 307 5.50 5.04 16.64
N GLN A 308 4.39 5.15 17.37
CA GLN A 308 3.88 6.45 17.86
C GLN A 308 4.88 7.14 18.80
N LEU A 309 5.46 6.39 19.74
CA LEU A 309 6.50 6.89 20.65
C LEU A 309 7.75 7.35 19.88
N ALA A 310 8.20 6.58 18.88
CA ALA A 310 9.32 6.97 18.01
C ALA A 310 9.00 8.22 17.15
N GLY A 311 7.74 8.43 16.78
CA GLY A 311 7.27 9.65 16.10
C GLY A 311 7.28 10.92 16.96
N LEU A 312 7.45 10.78 18.29
CA LEU A 312 7.62 11.89 19.23
C LEU A 312 9.10 12.18 19.56
N MET A 313 10.03 11.67 18.74
CA MET A 313 11.48 11.82 18.91
C MET A 313 12.14 12.37 17.64
N GLN A 314 13.25 13.09 17.77
CA GLN A 314 14.14 13.44 16.63
C GLN A 314 15.02 12.25 16.25
N GLU A 315 15.65 11.63 17.25
CA GLU A 315 16.59 10.52 17.13
C GLU A 315 16.54 9.68 18.42
N GLY A 316 16.76 8.38 18.33
CA GLY A 316 16.80 7.49 19.49
C GLY A 316 16.10 6.15 19.27
N SER A 317 15.81 5.43 20.35
CA SER A 317 15.19 4.11 20.30
C SER A 317 14.05 3.95 21.30
N VAL A 318 13.04 3.17 20.89
CA VAL A 318 11.97 2.61 21.71
C VAL A 318 12.16 1.10 21.72
N THR A 319 12.35 0.52 22.91
CA THR A 319 12.57 -0.91 23.10
C THR A 319 11.39 -1.51 23.87
N VAL A 320 10.85 -2.61 23.36
CA VAL A 320 9.90 -3.47 24.07
C VAL A 320 10.59 -4.78 24.42
N ALA A 321 10.78 -5.06 25.71
CA ALA A 321 11.39 -6.28 26.22
C ALA A 321 10.85 -6.60 27.62
N GLU A 322 10.74 -7.88 27.99
CA GLU A 322 10.20 -8.30 29.30
C GLU A 322 8.83 -7.66 29.66
N ALA A 323 7.96 -7.51 28.66
CA ALA A 323 6.68 -6.81 28.75
C ALA A 323 6.78 -5.33 29.21
N ARG A 324 7.95 -4.70 29.11
CA ARG A 324 8.16 -3.27 29.39
C ARG A 324 8.54 -2.49 28.13
N VAL A 325 8.06 -1.26 28.05
CA VAL A 325 8.41 -0.27 27.00
C VAL A 325 9.38 0.76 27.59
N SER A 326 10.63 0.76 27.12
CA SER A 326 11.67 1.73 27.50
C SER A 326 12.11 2.59 26.32
N LEU A 327 12.61 3.80 26.61
CA LEU A 327 12.97 4.82 25.61
C LEU A 327 14.30 5.48 25.92
N SER A 328 15.08 5.77 24.88
CA SER A 328 16.31 6.58 25.01
C SER A 328 16.55 7.46 23.79
N GLY A 329 16.86 8.75 23.97
CA GLY A 329 17.23 9.65 22.86
C GLY A 329 16.85 11.12 23.05
N VAL A 330 16.53 11.78 21.93
CA VAL A 330 16.14 13.19 21.86
C VAL A 330 14.65 13.29 21.50
N ALA A 331 13.86 13.87 22.40
CA ALA A 331 12.44 14.16 22.17
C ALA A 331 12.26 15.21 21.05
N LEU A 332 11.13 15.16 20.34
CA LEU A 332 10.91 16.00 19.16
C LEU A 332 10.97 17.51 19.47
N ASP A 333 10.44 17.90 20.63
CA ASP A 333 10.62 19.19 21.28
C ASP A 333 10.31 19.07 22.80
N ALA A 334 10.02 20.18 23.48
CA ALA A 334 9.73 20.18 24.92
C ALA A 334 8.28 19.75 25.26
N GLN A 335 7.35 19.82 24.30
CA GLN A 335 5.99 19.30 24.45
C GLN A 335 5.96 17.77 24.29
N ALA A 336 6.83 17.22 23.44
CA ALA A 336 6.90 15.78 23.22
C ALA A 336 7.20 14.96 24.50
N ILE A 337 7.88 15.52 25.51
CA ILE A 337 8.15 14.82 26.78
C ILE A 337 6.86 14.52 27.58
N PRO A 338 6.02 15.51 27.97
CA PRO A 338 4.75 15.24 28.65
C PRO A 338 3.76 14.46 27.78
N ASP A 339 3.83 14.56 26.45
CA ASP A 339 3.01 13.77 25.53
C ASP A 339 3.39 12.27 25.58
N ILE A 340 4.70 11.95 25.50
CA ILE A 340 5.25 10.59 25.71
C ILE A 340 4.89 10.07 27.10
N ASP A 341 5.10 10.88 28.14
CA ASP A 341 4.85 10.53 29.54
C ASP A 341 3.36 10.24 29.81
N THR A 342 2.47 10.84 29.02
CA THR A 342 1.02 10.56 29.01
C THR A 342 0.68 9.30 28.22
N LEU A 343 1.24 9.12 27.01
CA LEU A 343 1.06 7.91 26.21
C LEU A 343 1.53 6.64 26.96
N LEU A 344 2.61 6.74 27.71
CA LEU A 344 3.12 5.69 28.61
C LEU A 344 2.26 5.41 29.86
N ARG A 345 1.30 6.29 30.20
CA ARG A 345 0.36 6.10 31.31
C ARG A 345 -1.01 5.58 30.87
N THR A 346 -1.51 6.03 29.71
CA THR A 346 -2.90 5.77 29.29
C THR A 346 -3.04 5.09 27.93
N GLY A 347 -1.96 4.96 27.16
CA GLY A 347 -1.97 4.38 25.81
C GLY A 347 -1.20 3.07 25.66
N LEU A 348 -0.61 2.52 26.73
CA LEU A 348 0.01 1.20 26.67
C LEU A 348 -1.04 0.09 26.48
N PRO A 349 -0.84 -0.87 25.56
CA PRO A 349 -1.70 -2.04 25.42
C PRO A 349 -1.74 -2.91 26.68
N ALA A 350 -2.75 -3.79 26.76
CA ALA A 350 -2.82 -4.80 27.81
C ALA A 350 -1.54 -5.65 27.87
N GLY A 351 -1.13 -6.03 29.08
CA GLY A 351 0.11 -6.77 29.34
C GLY A 351 1.39 -5.94 29.28
N LEU A 352 1.41 -4.74 28.69
CA LEU A 352 2.59 -3.88 28.63
C LEU A 352 2.66 -2.88 29.79
N ALA A 353 3.86 -2.72 30.34
CA ALA A 353 4.18 -1.76 31.40
C ALA A 353 5.22 -0.73 30.94
N ARG A 354 5.33 0.38 31.68
CA ARG A 354 6.39 1.37 31.50
C ARG A 354 7.73 0.83 32.01
N GLY A 355 8.78 0.98 31.21
CA GLY A 355 10.19 0.82 31.61
C GLY A 355 10.90 2.18 31.74
N ASP A 356 12.22 2.16 31.65
CA ASP A 356 13.06 3.37 31.79
C ASP A 356 12.86 4.37 30.65
N VAL A 357 12.97 5.67 30.96
CA VAL A 357 12.76 6.77 30.01
C VAL A 357 13.91 7.77 30.13
N ALA A 358 14.86 7.72 29.20
CA ALA A 358 16.05 8.56 29.14
C ALA A 358 15.96 9.54 27.96
N LEU A 359 15.16 10.59 28.12
CA LEU A 359 14.90 11.59 27.07
C LEU A 359 15.62 12.92 27.35
N THR A 360 16.10 13.54 26.28
CA THR A 360 16.73 14.86 26.24
C THR A 360 16.06 15.75 25.19
N THR A 361 16.35 17.05 25.17
CA THR A 361 15.85 17.99 24.16
C THR A 361 17.00 18.75 23.50
N ARG A 362 17.03 18.78 22.17
CA ARG A 362 17.97 19.61 21.41
C ARG A 362 17.39 21.03 21.26
N PRO A 363 18.15 22.11 21.54
CA PRO A 363 17.70 23.47 21.26
C PRO A 363 17.40 23.67 19.78
N LEU A 364 16.26 24.29 19.46
CA LEU A 364 15.85 24.59 18.09
C LEU A 364 16.65 25.78 17.55
N SER A 365 17.26 25.62 16.39
CA SER A 365 17.99 26.67 15.68
C SER A 365 17.85 26.48 14.15
N PRO A 366 17.45 27.50 13.38
CA PRO A 366 16.93 28.80 13.83
C PRO A 366 15.58 28.65 14.55
N TYR A 367 15.37 29.38 15.64
CA TYR A 367 14.13 29.35 16.41
C TYR A 367 13.02 30.11 15.66
N ARG A 368 11.94 29.43 15.26
CA ARG A 368 10.91 30.01 14.39
C ARG A 368 9.52 30.06 15.01
N VAL A 369 8.87 31.23 14.85
CA VAL A 369 7.46 31.46 15.18
C VAL A 369 6.83 32.24 14.04
N ALA A 370 5.60 31.92 13.65
CA ALA A 370 4.86 32.71 12.66
C ALA A 370 3.41 32.94 13.08
N MET A 371 2.88 34.10 12.71
CA MET A 371 1.48 34.49 12.86
C MET A 371 0.98 34.95 11.50
N ARG A 372 -0.06 34.31 10.97
CA ARG A 372 -0.66 34.63 9.66
C ARG A 372 -2.11 35.05 9.85
N ARG A 373 -2.51 36.17 9.25
CA ARG A 373 -3.89 36.69 9.22
C ARG A 373 -4.43 36.60 7.80
N ASP A 374 -5.31 35.63 7.61
CA ASP A 374 -6.25 35.58 6.50
C ASP A 374 -7.57 36.23 6.97
N GLY A 375 -8.42 36.73 6.08
CA GLY A 375 -9.52 37.66 6.44
C GLY A 375 -10.50 37.17 7.51
N ASP A 376 -10.70 35.84 7.64
CA ASP A 376 -11.60 35.22 8.62
C ASP A 376 -10.86 34.44 9.75
N SER A 377 -9.52 34.37 9.72
CA SER A 377 -8.76 33.52 10.65
C SER A 377 -7.31 33.95 10.84
N VAL A 378 -6.86 33.94 12.09
CA VAL A 378 -5.44 34.07 12.46
C VAL A 378 -4.88 32.71 12.87
N THR A 379 -3.85 32.24 12.18
CA THR A 379 -3.14 30.99 12.51
C THR A 379 -1.78 31.29 13.12
N LEU A 380 -1.46 30.68 14.26
CA LEU A 380 -0.10 30.67 14.84
C LEU A 380 0.59 29.34 14.54
N THR A 381 1.87 29.38 14.18
CA THR A 381 2.71 28.18 13.95
C THR A 381 4.13 28.39 14.50
N GLY A 382 4.88 27.29 14.64
CA GLY A 382 6.24 27.30 15.18
C GLY A 382 6.28 26.93 16.66
N HIS A 383 7.32 27.38 17.37
CA HIS A 383 7.59 26.96 18.75
C HIS A 383 7.57 28.15 19.72
N LEU A 384 7.18 27.88 20.96
CA LEU A 384 7.17 28.85 22.07
C LEU A 384 7.96 28.29 23.26
N PRO A 385 8.58 29.14 24.10
CA PRO A 385 9.45 28.67 25.17
C PRO A 385 8.68 27.94 26.28
N ASP A 386 7.48 28.43 26.61
CA ASP A 386 6.68 28.01 27.75
C ASP A 386 5.19 28.35 27.56
N THR A 387 4.35 27.79 28.43
CA THR A 387 2.90 28.00 28.43
C THR A 387 2.50 29.44 28.75
N ALA A 388 3.24 30.12 29.63
CA ALA A 388 2.91 31.51 30.02
C ALA A 388 3.07 32.48 28.85
N THR A 389 4.10 32.28 28.02
CA THR A 389 4.35 33.03 26.78
C THR A 389 3.25 32.75 25.75
N ARG A 390 2.79 31.49 25.63
CA ARG A 390 1.64 31.12 24.80
C ARG A 390 0.36 31.84 25.26
N GLU A 391 0.06 31.79 26.55
CA GLU A 391 -1.14 32.42 27.11
C GLU A 391 -1.11 33.95 26.97
N ALA A 392 0.03 34.60 27.21
CA ALA A 392 0.19 36.03 27.03
C ALA A 392 0.03 36.46 25.55
N LEU A 393 0.60 35.68 24.61
CA LEU A 393 0.44 35.93 23.17
C LEU A 393 -1.02 35.74 22.71
N LEU A 394 -1.64 34.63 23.10
CA LEU A 394 -3.06 34.37 22.77
C LEU A 394 -3.98 35.40 23.44
N GLY A 395 -3.69 35.87 24.65
CA GLY A 395 -4.40 36.97 25.30
C GLY A 395 -4.29 38.28 24.53
N THR A 396 -3.07 38.65 24.11
CA THR A 396 -2.80 39.84 23.28
C THR A 396 -3.60 39.82 21.97
N LEU A 397 -3.69 38.65 21.33
CA LEU A 397 -4.46 38.47 20.09
C LEU A 397 -5.98 38.49 20.35
N ARG A 398 -6.49 37.72 21.32
CA ARG A 398 -7.93 37.67 21.68
C ARG A 398 -8.50 39.02 22.09
N ALA A 399 -7.69 39.90 22.68
CA ALA A 399 -8.10 41.25 23.07
C ALA A 399 -8.37 42.21 21.89
N ARG A 400 -8.07 41.81 20.65
CA ARG A 400 -8.24 42.63 19.43
C ARG A 400 -8.94 41.91 18.27
N LEU A 401 -8.83 40.58 18.20
CA LEU A 401 -9.39 39.75 17.15
C LEU A 401 -10.79 39.22 17.56
N PHE A 402 -11.83 40.03 17.38
CA PHE A 402 -13.17 39.73 17.88
C PHE A 402 -14.06 38.90 16.93
N ARG A 403 -13.73 38.82 15.63
CA ARG A 403 -14.54 38.12 14.61
C ARG A 403 -13.83 36.95 13.95
N GLU A 404 -12.51 36.94 13.96
CA GLU A 404 -11.69 35.94 13.28
C GLU A 404 -11.45 34.71 14.17
N ARG A 405 -11.35 33.54 13.55
CA ARG A 405 -11.02 32.31 14.28
C ARG A 405 -9.52 32.25 14.56
N LEU A 406 -9.17 32.20 15.85
CA LEU A 406 -7.80 32.05 16.31
C LEU A 406 -7.41 30.56 16.35
N ILE A 407 -6.50 30.15 15.48
CA ILE A 407 -6.05 28.76 15.31
C ILE A 407 -4.62 28.64 15.83
N ASP A 408 -4.45 28.13 17.04
CA ASP A 408 -3.12 27.85 17.60
C ASP A 408 -2.61 26.48 17.11
N ARG A 409 -1.45 26.46 16.45
CA ARG A 409 -0.67 25.26 16.10
C ARG A 409 0.77 25.37 16.60
N THR A 410 1.02 26.18 17.64
CA THR A 410 2.35 26.28 18.25
C THR A 410 2.62 25.09 19.17
N ARG A 411 3.88 24.66 19.26
CA ARG A 411 4.35 23.64 20.22
C ARG A 411 5.35 24.26 21.21
N LEU A 412 5.71 23.56 22.28
CA LEU A 412 6.70 24.07 23.24
C LEU A 412 8.10 23.58 22.86
N GLY A 413 9.11 24.47 22.86
CA GLY A 413 10.46 24.13 22.40
C GLY A 413 11.55 25.01 22.98
N GLN A 414 12.68 24.39 23.31
CA GLN A 414 13.89 25.06 23.83
C GLN A 414 14.72 25.69 22.70
N GLY A 415 15.65 26.58 23.06
CA GLY A 415 16.45 27.38 22.10
C GLY A 415 15.90 28.78 21.84
N ALA A 416 14.83 29.18 22.52
CA ALA A 416 14.23 30.50 22.37
C ALA A 416 15.24 31.62 22.68
N PRO A 417 15.36 32.66 21.82
CA PRO A 417 16.22 33.80 22.09
C PRO A 417 15.69 34.65 23.24
N ALA A 418 16.61 35.29 23.98
CA ALA A 418 16.27 36.24 25.04
C ALA A 418 15.34 37.36 24.54
N GLU A 419 14.39 37.77 25.40
CA GLU A 419 13.30 38.71 25.12
C GLU A 419 12.26 38.26 24.06
N LEU A 420 12.26 37.00 23.59
CA LEU A 420 11.28 36.49 22.60
C LEU A 420 9.82 36.77 23.00
N ALA A 421 9.44 36.55 24.26
CA ALA A 421 8.07 36.78 24.73
C ALA A 421 7.63 38.24 24.55
N ARG A 422 8.55 39.19 24.77
CA ARG A 422 8.32 40.63 24.57
C ARG A 422 8.28 40.99 23.09
N ALA A 423 9.22 40.47 22.30
CA ALA A 423 9.22 40.65 20.85
C ALA A 423 7.92 40.12 20.20
N LEU A 424 7.40 38.98 20.66
CA LEU A 424 6.12 38.42 20.24
C LEU A 424 4.93 39.33 20.60
N GLN A 425 4.86 39.84 21.82
CA GLN A 425 3.79 40.76 22.24
C GLN A 425 3.79 42.07 21.42
N VAL A 426 4.98 42.67 21.22
CA VAL A 426 5.16 43.87 20.39
C VAL A 426 4.75 43.59 18.94
N THR A 427 5.20 42.47 18.37
CA THR A 427 4.87 42.06 17.00
C THR A 427 3.38 41.80 16.83
N ALA A 428 2.74 41.10 17.76
CA ALA A 428 1.29 40.87 17.78
C ALA A 428 0.50 42.20 17.87
N GLY A 429 0.98 43.14 18.69
CA GLY A 429 0.43 44.49 18.78
C GLY A 429 0.39 45.23 17.44
N SER A 430 1.44 45.12 16.63
CA SER A 430 1.50 45.70 15.28
C SER A 430 0.72 44.89 14.24
N PHE A 431 0.83 43.56 14.28
CA PHE A 431 0.19 42.61 13.36
C PHE A 431 -1.35 42.70 13.40
N THR A 432 -1.94 42.91 14.58
CA THR A 432 -3.40 43.11 14.72
C THR A 432 -3.97 44.35 14.02
N LEU A 433 -3.11 45.26 13.53
CA LEU A 433 -3.50 46.47 12.78
C LEU A 433 -3.51 46.26 11.24
N LEU A 434 -3.02 45.13 10.74
CA LEU A 434 -3.05 44.77 9.32
C LEU A 434 -4.37 44.08 8.95
N ALA A 435 -4.91 44.32 7.76
CA ALA A 435 -6.14 43.65 7.27
C ALA A 435 -5.86 42.19 6.91
N THR A 436 -4.76 41.96 6.19
CA THR A 436 -4.18 40.64 5.88
C THR A 436 -2.68 40.73 6.12
N GLY A 437 -2.00 39.62 6.43
CA GLY A 437 -0.54 39.66 6.57
C GLY A 437 0.09 38.47 7.27
N GLU A 438 1.41 38.50 7.38
CA GLU A 438 2.19 37.47 8.06
C GLU A 438 3.36 38.11 8.82
N ALA A 439 3.44 37.81 10.12
CA ALA A 439 4.61 38.08 10.94
C ALA A 439 5.41 36.78 11.09
N ARG A 440 6.69 36.78 10.72
CA ARG A 440 7.63 35.67 10.98
C ARG A 440 8.76 36.16 11.86
N ILE A 441 9.02 35.42 12.92
CA ILE A 441 10.20 35.55 13.76
C ILE A 441 11.15 34.38 13.44
N ALA A 442 12.41 34.70 13.18
CA ALA A 442 13.50 33.75 13.07
C ALA A 442 14.66 34.24 13.94
N ASP A 443 14.93 33.53 15.04
CA ASP A 443 15.81 33.97 16.12
C ASP A 443 15.49 35.40 16.58
N ARG A 444 16.41 36.36 16.44
CA ARG A 444 16.21 37.78 16.80
C ARG A 444 15.77 38.68 15.63
N SER A 445 15.43 38.09 14.49
CA SER A 445 14.88 38.81 13.33
C SER A 445 13.36 38.68 13.30
N VAL A 446 12.68 39.80 13.08
CA VAL A 446 11.23 39.89 12.88
C VAL A 446 10.98 40.45 11.48
N THR A 447 10.16 39.75 10.70
CA THR A 447 9.66 40.24 9.40
C THR A 447 8.14 40.35 9.48
N LEU A 448 7.58 41.51 9.16
CA LEU A 448 6.14 41.78 9.16
C LEU A 448 5.69 42.22 7.77
N THR A 449 4.93 41.36 7.09
CA THR A 449 4.40 41.61 5.74
C THR A 449 2.87 41.72 5.80
N GLY A 450 2.26 42.47 4.87
CA GLY A 450 0.80 42.49 4.74
C GLY A 450 0.18 43.81 4.30
N GLU A 451 -1.14 43.85 4.29
CA GLU A 451 -1.94 45.00 3.84
C GLU A 451 -2.39 45.85 5.03
N SER A 452 -2.11 47.15 4.98
CA SER A 452 -2.74 48.14 5.87
C SER A 452 -3.90 48.84 5.16
N LEU A 453 -5.00 49.08 5.88
CA LEU A 453 -6.15 49.83 5.37
C LEU A 453 -5.82 51.29 4.99
N TYR A 454 -4.72 51.85 5.51
CA TYR A 454 -4.35 53.26 5.31
C TYR A 454 -2.83 53.44 5.16
N PRO A 455 -2.34 54.26 4.20
CA PRO A 455 -0.90 54.54 4.03
C PRO A 455 -0.21 55.16 5.26
N GLN A 456 -0.93 55.95 6.05
CA GLN A 456 -0.41 56.47 7.33
C GLN A 456 -0.29 55.36 8.39
N GLY A 457 -1.20 54.38 8.37
CA GLY A 457 -1.14 53.18 9.21
C GLY A 457 0.10 52.34 8.90
N ALA A 458 0.33 52.02 7.63
CA ALA A 458 1.53 51.28 7.18
C ALA A 458 2.84 51.95 7.66
N ARG A 459 3.00 53.26 7.42
CA ARG A 459 4.19 54.01 7.87
C ARG A 459 4.36 54.01 9.38
N ARG A 460 3.26 54.19 10.12
CA ARG A 460 3.29 54.21 11.59
C ARG A 460 3.62 52.84 12.18
N ILE A 461 3.09 51.76 11.62
CA ILE A 461 3.40 50.39 12.05
C ILE A 461 4.90 50.10 11.91
N ALA A 462 5.54 50.54 10.82
CA ALA A 462 6.99 50.36 10.62
C ALA A 462 7.84 51.07 11.69
N VAL A 463 7.49 52.32 12.02
CA VAL A 463 8.20 53.11 13.06
C VAL A 463 7.91 52.58 14.46
N ASP A 464 6.64 52.38 14.81
CA ASP A 464 6.22 51.95 16.14
C ASP A 464 6.71 50.51 16.44
N LEU A 465 6.77 49.60 15.45
CA LEU A 465 7.33 48.25 15.62
C LEU A 465 8.84 48.29 15.88
N SER A 466 9.61 49.01 15.06
CA SER A 466 11.08 49.05 15.16
C SER A 466 11.54 49.78 16.43
N ALA A 467 10.85 50.84 16.85
CA ALA A 467 11.13 51.55 18.10
C ALA A 467 10.78 50.75 19.37
N ALA A 468 9.86 49.78 19.28
CA ALA A 468 9.42 48.98 20.42
C ALA A 468 10.18 47.64 20.61
N MET A 469 11.12 47.31 19.72
CA MET A 469 11.88 46.06 19.79
C MET A 469 12.83 45.99 21.00
N PRO A 470 13.08 44.80 21.57
CA PRO A 470 14.11 44.62 22.60
C PRO A 470 15.53 44.83 22.04
N GLN A 471 16.51 45.05 22.91
CA GLN A 471 17.90 45.25 22.47
C GLN A 471 18.46 44.03 21.73
N GLY A 472 19.13 44.26 20.60
CA GLY A 472 19.70 43.21 19.76
C GLY A 472 18.68 42.44 18.91
N TRP A 473 17.45 42.95 18.79
CA TRP A 473 16.45 42.48 17.83
C TRP A 473 16.38 43.41 16.61
N ILE A 474 16.04 42.84 15.45
CA ILE A 474 15.89 43.57 14.17
C ILE A 474 14.47 43.35 13.66
N ALA A 475 13.81 44.41 13.20
CA ALA A 475 12.46 44.35 12.63
C ALA A 475 12.41 44.96 11.23
N GLU A 476 12.00 44.16 10.25
CA GLU A 476 11.78 44.56 8.86
C GLU A 476 10.28 44.53 8.54
N THR A 477 9.80 45.51 7.77
CA THR A 477 8.37 45.63 7.43
C THR A 477 8.13 45.88 5.96
N THR A 478 7.33 45.04 5.31
CA THR A 478 6.92 45.20 3.89
C THR A 478 5.40 45.29 3.80
N LEU A 479 4.90 46.52 3.94
CA LEU A 479 3.46 46.80 4.05
C LEU A 479 2.91 47.46 2.79
N THR A 480 1.87 46.87 2.23
CA THR A 480 1.09 47.37 1.09
C THR A 480 -0.21 48.04 1.56
N THR A 481 -0.94 48.68 0.65
CA THR A 481 -2.23 49.31 0.94
C THR A 481 -3.22 49.11 -0.21
N PRO A 482 -4.46 48.64 0.04
CA PRO A 482 -5.53 48.71 -0.94
C PRO A 482 -5.81 50.19 -1.26
N GLY A 483 -5.64 50.61 -2.51
CA GLY A 483 -5.88 52.01 -2.91
C GLY A 483 -4.78 52.72 -3.71
N THR A 484 -3.75 52.02 -4.18
CA THR A 484 -2.99 52.47 -5.37
C THR A 484 -3.08 51.43 -6.48
N THR A 485 -4.22 51.42 -7.18
CA THR A 485 -4.18 51.18 -8.63
C THR A 485 -3.18 52.18 -9.19
N ALA A 486 -2.07 51.70 -9.76
CA ALA A 486 -1.02 52.57 -10.27
C ALA A 486 -1.64 53.59 -11.23
N VAL A 487 -1.52 54.88 -10.89
CA VAL A 487 -2.01 55.96 -11.75
C VAL A 487 -1.15 55.90 -13.01
N ARG A 488 -1.72 55.31 -14.07
CA ARG A 488 -1.12 55.35 -15.40
C ARG A 488 -0.85 56.80 -15.71
N THR A 489 0.38 57.10 -16.10
CA THR A 489 0.74 58.47 -16.49
C THR A 489 -0.16 58.89 -17.67
N PRO A 490 -0.39 60.19 -17.89
CA PRO A 490 -1.25 60.65 -18.98
C PRO A 490 -0.86 60.01 -20.31
N GLU A 491 0.45 59.92 -20.59
CA GLU A 491 1.05 59.32 -21.79
C GLU A 491 0.71 57.83 -21.88
N ALA A 492 0.86 57.07 -20.80
CA ALA A 492 0.52 55.64 -20.78
C ALA A 492 -0.99 55.40 -20.97
N CYS A 493 -1.84 56.33 -20.54
CA CYS A 493 -3.27 56.31 -20.87
C CYS A 493 -3.55 56.63 -22.35
N VAL A 494 -2.81 57.56 -22.97
CA VAL A 494 -2.91 57.84 -24.41
C VAL A 494 -2.45 56.63 -25.23
N THR A 495 -1.27 56.07 -24.96
CA THR A 495 -0.75 54.91 -25.70
C THR A 495 -1.66 53.68 -25.58
N ALA A 496 -2.26 53.44 -24.40
CA ALA A 496 -3.24 52.37 -24.23
C ALA A 496 -4.56 52.64 -24.99
N PHE A 497 -4.95 53.91 -25.13
CA PHE A 497 -6.10 54.30 -25.94
C PHE A 497 -5.81 54.10 -27.44
N ASP A 498 -4.68 54.62 -27.93
CA ASP A 498 -4.30 54.53 -29.34
C ASP A 498 -4.13 53.07 -29.80
N ALA A 499 -3.53 52.22 -28.96
CA ALA A 499 -3.43 50.78 -29.22
C ALA A 499 -4.80 50.08 -29.26
N GLY A 500 -5.76 50.50 -28.43
CA GLY A 500 -7.14 50.01 -28.45
C GLY A 500 -8.01 50.63 -29.56
N ALA A 501 -7.59 51.76 -30.11
CA ALA A 501 -8.24 52.46 -31.22
C ALA A 501 -7.66 52.08 -32.60
N ALA A 502 -6.55 51.35 -32.65
CA ALA A 502 -5.94 50.87 -33.87
C ALA A 502 -6.87 49.91 -34.65
N GLY A 503 -6.89 50.04 -35.98
CA GLY A 503 -7.72 49.22 -36.87
C GLY A 503 -9.12 49.80 -37.15
N PRO A 504 -9.77 49.37 -38.24
CA PRO A 504 -10.98 50.00 -38.77
C PRO A 504 -12.14 50.00 -37.75
N GLY A 505 -12.81 51.15 -37.63
CA GLY A 505 -13.96 51.29 -36.76
C GLY A 505 -15.21 50.57 -37.30
N PRO A 506 -16.14 50.13 -36.44
CA PRO A 506 -17.44 49.65 -36.88
C PRO A 506 -18.20 50.78 -37.61
N VAL A 507 -18.82 50.45 -38.74
CA VAL A 507 -19.54 51.43 -39.58
C VAL A 507 -21.05 51.36 -39.31
N PHE A 508 -21.70 52.52 -39.25
CA PHE A 508 -23.15 52.60 -39.12
C PHE A 508 -23.87 52.08 -40.38
N SER A 509 -25.14 51.69 -40.25
CA SER A 509 -25.98 51.46 -41.44
C SER A 509 -26.30 52.81 -42.11
N PRO A 510 -26.34 52.87 -43.46
CA PRO A 510 -26.85 54.04 -44.17
C PRO A 510 -28.21 54.50 -43.64
N GLY A 511 -28.41 55.81 -43.51
CA GLY A 511 -29.61 56.43 -42.96
C GLY A 511 -29.87 56.19 -41.47
N SER A 512 -28.96 55.51 -40.73
CA SER A 512 -29.19 55.10 -39.33
C SER A 512 -28.09 55.57 -38.37
N ALA A 513 -28.51 56.02 -37.18
CA ALA A 513 -27.66 56.30 -36.03
C ALA A 513 -27.67 55.17 -34.96
N THR A 514 -28.31 54.02 -35.25
CA THR A 514 -28.48 52.93 -34.28
C THR A 514 -27.19 52.11 -34.13
N LEU A 515 -26.71 51.96 -32.89
CA LEU A 515 -25.60 51.07 -32.56
C LEU A 515 -25.96 49.60 -32.83
N LYS A 516 -25.02 48.85 -33.41
CA LYS A 516 -25.14 47.40 -33.66
C LYS A 516 -24.27 46.61 -32.68
N PRO A 517 -24.48 45.29 -32.50
CA PRO A 517 -23.64 44.45 -31.63
C PRO A 517 -22.13 44.54 -31.87
N ALA A 518 -21.69 44.86 -33.10
CA ALA A 518 -20.27 45.07 -33.44
C ALA A 518 -19.64 46.34 -32.81
N PHE A 519 -20.44 47.26 -32.26
CA PHE A 519 -19.94 48.46 -31.59
C PHE A 519 -19.57 48.21 -30.13
N TYR A 520 -20.37 47.40 -29.41
CA TYR A 520 -20.26 47.26 -27.96
C TYR A 520 -18.86 46.80 -27.49
N PRO A 521 -18.21 45.75 -28.04
CA PRO A 521 -16.90 45.32 -27.55
C PRO A 521 -15.81 46.41 -27.60
N ARG A 522 -15.87 47.31 -28.59
CA ARG A 522 -14.92 48.42 -28.74
C ARG A 522 -15.27 49.60 -27.83
N LEU A 523 -16.57 49.90 -27.65
CA LEU A 523 -17.03 50.92 -26.71
C LEU A 523 -16.83 50.50 -25.26
N ASP A 524 -17.05 49.22 -24.92
CA ASP A 524 -16.79 48.62 -23.61
C ASP A 524 -15.30 48.64 -23.25
N ALA A 525 -14.42 48.31 -24.21
CA ALA A 525 -12.97 48.39 -24.01
C ALA A 525 -12.50 49.83 -23.74
N ILE A 526 -12.99 50.80 -24.50
CA ILE A 526 -12.75 52.24 -24.29
C ILE A 526 -13.33 52.69 -22.94
N ALA A 527 -14.51 52.21 -22.56
CA ALA A 527 -15.15 52.57 -21.30
C ALA A 527 -14.42 52.00 -20.08
N ALA A 528 -13.94 50.76 -20.16
CA ALA A 528 -13.07 50.14 -19.16
C ALA A 528 -11.75 50.91 -19.01
N LEU A 529 -11.13 51.30 -20.13
CA LEU A 529 -9.91 52.11 -20.11
C LEU A 529 -10.15 53.48 -19.44
N ALA A 530 -11.19 54.22 -19.83
CA ALA A 530 -11.50 55.54 -19.30
C ALA A 530 -11.84 55.53 -17.80
N LYS A 531 -12.39 54.43 -17.26
CA LYS A 531 -12.54 54.21 -15.80
C LYS A 531 -11.20 54.08 -15.08
N THR A 532 -10.20 53.47 -15.71
CA THR A 532 -8.83 53.36 -15.17
C THR A 532 -7.94 54.58 -15.43
N CYS A 533 -8.38 55.50 -16.30
CA CYS A 533 -7.63 56.67 -16.76
C CYS A 533 -8.45 57.95 -16.54
N PRO A 534 -8.51 58.50 -15.30
CA PRO A 534 -9.38 59.63 -14.97
C PRO A 534 -8.96 60.97 -15.62
N THR A 535 -7.78 61.02 -16.23
CA THR A 535 -7.26 62.14 -17.04
C THR A 535 -7.64 62.05 -18.52
N LEU A 536 -8.05 60.87 -19.03
CA LEU A 536 -8.39 60.67 -20.43
C LEU A 536 -9.67 61.42 -20.80
N ARG A 537 -9.62 62.20 -21.89
CA ARG A 537 -10.74 62.97 -22.45
C ARG A 537 -11.03 62.48 -23.85
N LEU A 538 -12.26 62.06 -24.13
CA LEU A 538 -12.67 61.51 -25.41
C LEU A 538 -13.41 62.57 -26.24
N LEU A 539 -12.99 62.75 -27.48
CA LEU A 539 -13.69 63.53 -28.49
C LEU A 539 -14.35 62.59 -29.49
N ILE A 540 -15.68 62.68 -29.61
CA ILE A 540 -16.49 61.87 -30.52
C ILE A 540 -16.80 62.70 -31.77
N THR A 541 -16.40 62.22 -32.95
CA THR A 541 -16.78 62.83 -34.24
C THR A 541 -17.92 62.07 -34.90
N GLY A 542 -18.89 62.82 -35.42
CA GLY A 542 -19.95 62.28 -36.27
C GLY A 542 -19.45 62.02 -37.70
N HIS A 543 -19.96 60.97 -38.34
CA HIS A 543 -19.69 60.66 -39.75
C HIS A 543 -20.99 60.55 -40.53
N GLY A 544 -21.07 61.24 -41.67
CA GLY A 544 -22.16 61.09 -42.64
C GLY A 544 -22.13 59.72 -43.33
N ASP A 545 -23.07 59.50 -44.23
CA ASP A 545 -23.03 58.32 -45.10
C ASP A 545 -21.98 58.45 -46.21
N PRO A 546 -21.43 57.33 -46.73
CA PRO A 546 -20.58 57.36 -47.91
C PRO A 546 -21.39 57.90 -49.10
N SER A 547 -20.99 59.06 -49.60
CA SER A 547 -21.52 59.63 -50.84
C SER A 547 -21.19 58.73 -52.03
N ASP A 548 -22.15 58.54 -52.93
CA ASP A 548 -21.95 57.85 -54.20
C ASP A 548 -20.69 58.41 -54.93
N PRO A 549 -19.73 57.57 -55.36
CA PRO A 549 -18.49 58.03 -56.01
C PRO A 549 -18.72 58.89 -57.27
N ALA A 550 -19.91 58.85 -57.88
CA ALA A 550 -20.28 59.74 -58.98
C ALA A 550 -20.30 61.25 -58.60
N ALA A 551 -20.44 61.59 -57.31
CA ALA A 551 -20.53 62.98 -56.84
C ALA A 551 -19.17 63.70 -56.75
N SER A 552 -18.10 62.99 -56.37
CA SER A 552 -16.77 63.60 -56.15
C SER A 552 -16.01 63.90 -57.45
N ALA A 553 -16.44 63.33 -58.59
CA ALA A 553 -15.70 63.38 -59.85
C ALA A 553 -15.79 64.72 -60.64
N LYS A 554 -16.51 65.73 -60.12
CA LYS A 554 -16.75 67.01 -60.84
C LYS A 554 -15.93 68.21 -60.36
N THR A 555 -15.13 68.07 -59.30
CA THR A 555 -14.28 69.15 -58.76
C THR A 555 -12.77 68.90 -58.98
N ALA A 556 -12.42 67.81 -59.68
CA ALA A 556 -11.04 67.38 -59.92
C ALA A 556 -10.77 67.08 -61.41
N VAL A 557 -11.25 67.95 -62.30
CA VAL A 557 -10.92 67.92 -63.75
C VAL A 557 -10.27 69.25 -64.16
N ALA A 558 -9.11 69.52 -63.55
CA ALA A 558 -8.14 70.52 -63.99
C ALA A 558 -6.75 69.95 -63.68
N ASN A 559 -5.83 69.99 -64.66
CA ASN A 559 -4.52 69.31 -64.69
C ASN A 559 -4.65 67.77 -64.77
N SER A 560 -4.72 67.18 -65.98
CA SER A 560 -3.58 66.86 -66.89
C SER A 560 -2.74 65.67 -66.41
N THR A 561 -2.88 64.45 -66.97
CA THR A 561 -2.19 63.88 -68.18
C THR A 561 -0.65 63.88 -68.11
N LEU A 562 0.13 62.84 -68.47
CA LEU A 562 -0.04 61.52 -69.17
C LEU A 562 1.19 60.60 -68.77
N ASP A 563 1.32 59.28 -69.00
CA ASP A 563 0.49 58.22 -69.62
C ASP A 563 0.67 56.79 -69.00
N LYS A 564 1.72 56.04 -69.41
CA LYS A 564 2.00 54.59 -69.18
C LYS A 564 3.54 54.39 -68.97
N THR A 565 4.14 53.25 -68.64
CA THR A 565 3.85 51.81 -68.92
C THR A 565 4.47 50.89 -67.85
N ALA A 566 4.30 49.57 -67.95
CA ALA A 566 4.60 48.57 -66.89
C ALA A 566 5.73 47.56 -67.26
N VAL A 567 5.98 46.60 -66.34
CA VAL A 567 6.47 45.20 -66.50
C VAL A 567 7.72 44.80 -65.67
N ASP A 568 7.59 43.61 -65.05
CA ASP A 568 8.58 42.64 -64.51
C ASP A 568 9.37 42.76 -63.18
N LYS A 569 9.72 41.55 -62.71
CA LYS A 569 10.49 41.05 -61.53
C LYS A 569 11.89 40.55 -62.02
N PRO A 570 12.90 40.17 -61.17
CA PRO A 570 12.81 39.47 -59.88
C PRO A 570 13.94 39.72 -58.83
N THR A 571 14.01 38.83 -57.82
CA THR A 571 15.12 38.40 -56.88
C THR A 571 16.51 39.06 -56.97
N VAL A 572 17.25 39.24 -55.86
CA VAL A 572 18.10 38.25 -55.10
C VAL A 572 18.53 38.93 -53.76
N GLU A 573 18.31 38.40 -52.55
CA GLU A 573 19.01 37.34 -51.76
C GLU A 573 20.32 37.75 -51.02
N SER A 574 20.32 37.62 -49.68
CA SER A 574 21.44 37.44 -48.70
C SER A 574 20.89 37.79 -47.29
N ALA A 575 20.98 37.02 -46.19
CA ALA A 575 21.97 36.08 -45.61
C ALA A 575 23.13 36.79 -44.86
N VAL A 576 23.55 36.41 -43.64
CA VAL A 576 23.23 35.27 -42.74
C VAL A 576 23.07 35.79 -41.26
N GLU A 577 23.12 35.10 -40.09
CA GLU A 577 23.61 33.77 -39.65
C GLU A 577 22.91 33.24 -38.35
N SER A 578 23.51 32.21 -37.74
CA SER A 578 23.29 31.41 -36.50
C SER A 578 23.17 32.19 -35.15
N THR A 579 22.78 31.61 -34.00
CA THR A 579 22.89 30.22 -33.42
C THR A 579 21.61 29.77 -32.67
N ALA A 580 21.14 28.51 -32.76
CA ALA A 580 21.51 27.26 -32.02
C ALA A 580 21.26 27.31 -30.48
N SER A 581 20.71 26.32 -29.75
CA SER A 581 20.13 24.98 -30.07
C SER A 581 19.42 24.37 -28.82
N LEU A 582 18.94 23.10 -28.92
CA LEU A 582 18.41 22.19 -27.85
C LEU A 582 16.91 22.40 -27.48
N GLU A 583 15.96 21.47 -27.74
CA GLU A 583 15.71 20.07 -27.28
C GLU A 583 14.70 20.00 -26.10
N ALA A 584 13.80 19.01 -25.93
CA ALA A 584 13.20 18.02 -26.85
C ALA A 584 12.02 17.27 -26.18
N THR A 585 11.11 16.66 -26.97
CA THR A 585 10.11 15.63 -26.55
C THR A 585 8.99 16.10 -25.58
N ARG A 586 7.83 15.43 -25.36
CA ARG A 586 7.28 14.11 -25.78
C ARG A 586 5.72 14.13 -25.76
N LEU A 587 5.09 13.30 -26.61
CA LEU A 587 3.75 12.61 -26.59
C LEU A 587 2.58 13.17 -25.71
N GLU A 588 1.28 12.98 -26.03
CA GLU A 588 0.63 12.08 -27.00
C GLU A 588 -0.76 12.61 -27.45
N LYS A 589 -1.31 12.03 -28.53
CA LYS A 589 -2.73 12.17 -28.92
C LYS A 589 -3.62 11.26 -28.05
N LEU A 590 -4.87 11.66 -27.85
CA LEU A 590 -5.99 10.70 -27.74
C LEU A 590 -7.27 11.33 -28.32
N GLU A 591 -7.85 10.67 -29.32
CA GLU A 591 -9.03 11.14 -30.06
C GLU A 591 -10.32 10.54 -29.50
N THR A 592 -11.43 11.26 -29.70
CA THR A 592 -12.78 10.78 -29.35
C THR A 592 -13.29 9.80 -30.40
N VAL A 593 -13.99 8.72 -29.99
CA VAL A 593 -15.17 8.21 -30.74
C VAL A 593 -16.06 7.26 -29.90
N LYS A 594 -17.27 7.75 -29.60
CA LYS A 594 -18.60 7.16 -29.87
C LYS A 594 -18.81 5.63 -29.75
N ARG A 595 -19.84 5.23 -28.98
CA ARG A 595 -20.66 4.02 -29.21
C ARG A 595 -22.14 4.28 -28.84
N PRO A 596 -23.12 3.54 -29.41
CA PRO A 596 -24.56 3.67 -29.12
C PRO A 596 -25.03 2.68 -28.04
N GLY A 597 -26.32 2.71 -27.67
CA GLY A 597 -26.96 1.69 -26.82
C GLY A 597 -28.39 1.38 -27.28
N ASP A 598 -29.09 0.44 -26.61
CA ASP A 598 -30.57 0.30 -26.63
C ASP A 598 -31.11 -0.67 -25.54
N LYS A 599 -32.39 -0.49 -25.17
CA LYS A 599 -33.38 -1.35 -24.42
C LYS A 599 -33.07 -2.06 -23.08
N GLY A 600 -34.13 -2.16 -22.24
CA GLY A 600 -34.34 -3.20 -21.21
C GLY A 600 -34.44 -2.69 -19.75
N SER A 601 -35.47 -1.98 -19.28
CA SER A 601 -36.85 -2.40 -18.92
C SER A 601 -37.00 -3.41 -17.76
N ASP A 602 -37.50 -2.95 -16.60
CA ASP A 602 -38.64 -3.60 -15.91
C ASP A 602 -39.39 -2.65 -14.94
N LYS A 603 -40.48 -3.12 -14.33
CA LYS A 603 -41.41 -2.41 -13.41
C LYS A 603 -41.43 -3.04 -12.01
N GLN A 604 -41.82 -2.27 -10.97
CA GLN A 604 -43.16 -2.36 -10.34
C GLN A 604 -43.36 -1.37 -9.16
N ASP A 605 -44.64 -1.14 -8.87
CA ASP A 605 -45.34 -0.67 -7.64
C ASP A 605 -44.62 0.18 -6.56
N SER A 606 -45.19 1.28 -6.04
CA SER A 606 -46.52 1.50 -5.40
C SER A 606 -46.64 0.84 -4.00
N LYS A 607 -47.28 1.43 -2.97
CA LYS A 607 -48.27 2.53 -2.92
C LYS A 607 -48.41 3.16 -1.50
N ASP A 608 -49.03 4.35 -1.42
CA ASP A 608 -49.79 4.97 -0.30
C ASP A 608 -49.31 4.88 1.17
N LYS A 609 -49.11 6.06 1.81
CA LYS A 609 -50.15 6.63 2.71
C LYS A 609 -49.99 8.12 3.02
N SER A 610 -51.09 8.75 3.42
CA SER A 610 -51.28 10.18 3.71
C SER A 610 -52.29 10.35 4.86
N LEU A 611 -52.24 11.49 5.59
CA LEU A 611 -53.19 12.12 6.54
C LEU A 611 -52.38 13.13 7.40
N ALA A 612 -52.83 14.29 7.90
CA ALA A 612 -53.96 15.21 7.66
C ALA A 612 -53.55 16.57 8.30
N LYS A 613 -53.60 17.76 7.66
CA LYS A 613 -54.71 18.55 7.07
C LYS A 613 -55.47 19.45 8.08
N THR A 614 -55.14 20.75 8.12
CA THR A 614 -56.05 21.82 8.58
C THR A 614 -55.88 23.08 7.73
N ALA A 615 -56.97 23.57 7.12
CA ALA A 615 -57.09 24.87 6.42
C ALA A 615 -58.58 25.18 6.18
N PRO A 616 -59.02 26.45 6.29
CA PRO A 616 -59.51 27.22 5.12
C PRO A 616 -59.17 28.73 5.24
N LYS A 617 -59.40 29.68 4.31
CA LYS A 617 -59.81 29.88 2.88
C LYS A 617 -59.43 31.37 2.57
N THR A 618 -59.39 31.99 1.38
CA THR A 618 -59.81 31.79 -0.04
C THR A 618 -58.85 32.68 -0.90
N ALA A 619 -58.87 32.90 -2.24
CA ALA A 619 -59.73 32.56 -3.39
C ALA A 619 -58.86 32.41 -4.67
N PRO A 620 -59.39 31.93 -5.83
CA PRO A 620 -58.55 31.46 -6.94
C PRO A 620 -58.83 32.06 -8.35
N LYS A 621 -57.90 31.83 -9.29
CA LYS A 621 -58.11 31.35 -10.69
C LYS A 621 -56.77 31.27 -11.46
N THR A 622 -56.19 30.09 -11.69
CA THR A 622 -56.30 29.21 -12.90
C THR A 622 -55.67 29.72 -14.19
N ALA A 623 -54.63 29.03 -14.66
CA ALA A 623 -54.18 28.94 -16.07
C ALA A 623 -54.99 27.81 -16.80
N PRO A 624 -54.75 27.38 -18.09
CA PRO A 624 -53.44 27.10 -18.70
C PRO A 624 -53.23 27.24 -20.25
N LYS A 625 -51.96 27.10 -20.67
CA LYS A 625 -51.43 26.38 -21.86
C LYS A 625 -51.69 26.79 -23.34
N THR A 626 -50.58 27.21 -23.98
CA THR A 626 -49.96 26.72 -25.25
C THR A 626 -50.68 26.71 -26.62
N ASP A 627 -50.05 27.44 -27.57
CA ASP A 627 -49.73 27.09 -29.00
C ASP A 627 -50.88 26.82 -30.01
N SER A 628 -50.80 27.12 -31.32
CA SER A 628 -49.64 27.42 -32.22
C SER A 628 -49.95 28.39 -33.39
N ALA A 629 -48.97 29.21 -33.77
CA ALA A 629 -48.56 29.65 -35.14
C ALA A 629 -49.55 30.06 -36.28
N LYS A 630 -49.24 31.21 -36.95
CA LYS A 630 -48.81 31.33 -38.39
C LYS A 630 -49.44 32.46 -39.28
N ARG A 631 -48.79 33.65 -39.25
CA ARG A 631 -48.32 34.47 -40.41
C ARG A 631 -49.28 35.37 -41.25
N ALA A 632 -49.09 36.71 -41.07
CA ALA A 632 -49.13 37.80 -42.08
C ALA A 632 -50.51 38.33 -42.60
N PRO A 633 -50.57 39.47 -43.34
CA PRO A 633 -50.05 40.81 -42.98
C PRO A 633 -50.96 42.02 -43.38
N GLY A 634 -50.64 43.24 -42.95
CA GLY A 634 -50.77 44.45 -43.80
C GLY A 634 -51.52 45.70 -43.28
N GLN A 635 -51.02 46.87 -43.73
CA GLN A 635 -51.67 48.19 -43.93
C GLN A 635 -52.32 48.94 -42.72
N THR A 636 -51.76 50.09 -42.29
CA THR A 636 -52.03 51.52 -42.68
C THR A 636 -53.38 52.07 -42.15
N ASP A 637 -53.68 53.36 -41.96
CA ASP A 637 -53.18 54.70 -42.37
C ASP A 637 -53.48 55.73 -41.23
N ALA A 638 -53.02 56.99 -41.12
CA ALA A 638 -52.03 57.86 -41.80
C ALA A 638 -51.64 59.03 -40.83
N LYS A 639 -51.19 60.21 -41.33
CA LYS A 639 -50.84 61.42 -40.54
C LYS A 639 -51.20 62.75 -41.26
N PRO A 640 -51.66 63.77 -40.52
CA PRO A 640 -51.22 65.18 -40.71
C PRO A 640 -50.50 65.68 -39.43
N ALA A 641 -49.38 66.41 -39.41
CA ALA A 641 -48.84 67.50 -40.26
C ALA A 641 -49.40 68.89 -39.88
N ALA A 642 -48.59 69.96 -39.69
CA ALA A 642 -47.14 70.03 -39.50
C ALA A 642 -46.70 71.40 -38.94
N THR A 643 -45.54 71.44 -38.27
CA THR A 643 -44.60 72.57 -38.30
C THR A 643 -43.19 71.97 -38.23
N ALA A 644 -42.20 72.57 -38.91
CA ALA A 644 -40.91 71.93 -39.14
C ALA A 644 -39.75 72.70 -38.51
N GLU A 645 -38.99 72.02 -37.67
CA GLU A 645 -37.59 72.36 -37.37
C GLU A 645 -36.67 71.50 -38.27
N PRO A 646 -35.48 72.00 -38.66
CA PRO A 646 -34.53 71.20 -39.43
C PRO A 646 -34.04 70.02 -38.58
N GLY A 647 -34.28 68.79 -39.07
CA GLY A 647 -33.83 67.58 -38.38
C GLY A 647 -32.30 67.57 -38.21
N PRO A 648 -31.78 67.12 -37.05
CA PRO A 648 -30.35 67.18 -36.76
C PRO A 648 -29.54 66.33 -37.75
N ASP A 649 -28.36 66.80 -38.12
CA ASP A 649 -27.42 66.10 -39.01
C ASP A 649 -27.22 64.64 -38.57
N LEU A 650 -27.31 63.70 -39.52
CA LEU A 650 -27.09 62.27 -39.30
C LEU A 650 -25.72 62.00 -38.65
N ALA A 651 -24.69 62.79 -38.97
CA ALA A 651 -23.41 62.72 -38.30
C ALA A 651 -23.52 63.07 -36.80
N GLN A 652 -24.24 64.15 -36.46
CA GLN A 652 -24.46 64.58 -35.07
C GLN A 652 -25.31 63.57 -34.28
N GLN A 653 -26.34 62.98 -34.89
CA GLN A 653 -27.13 61.90 -34.30
C GLN A 653 -26.27 60.68 -33.95
N ARG A 654 -25.34 60.29 -34.84
CA ARG A 654 -24.39 59.19 -34.61
C ARG A 654 -23.44 59.46 -33.46
N ALA A 655 -22.90 60.68 -33.37
CA ALA A 655 -22.04 61.08 -32.26
C ALA A 655 -22.78 61.03 -30.91
N LEU A 656 -24.03 61.54 -30.87
CA LEU A 656 -24.88 61.50 -29.67
C LEU A 656 -25.14 60.07 -29.18
N ALA A 657 -25.44 59.13 -30.08
CA ALA A 657 -25.68 57.73 -29.72
C ALA A 657 -24.45 57.05 -29.06
N ILE A 658 -23.24 57.43 -29.48
CA ILE A 658 -21.98 56.95 -28.88
C ILE A 658 -21.72 57.59 -27.51
N VAL A 659 -21.99 58.89 -27.36
CA VAL A 659 -21.85 59.59 -26.07
C VAL A 659 -22.81 59.01 -25.03
N ASP A 660 -24.09 58.84 -25.39
CA ASP A 660 -25.10 58.26 -24.51
C ASP A 660 -24.69 56.86 -24.03
N TYR A 661 -24.24 55.99 -24.94
CA TYR A 661 -23.72 54.68 -24.56
C TYR A 661 -22.50 54.75 -23.63
N LEU A 662 -21.54 55.64 -23.89
CA LEU A 662 -20.35 55.79 -23.03
C LEU A 662 -20.70 56.34 -21.63
N LEU A 663 -21.68 57.23 -21.52
CA LEU A 663 -22.20 57.71 -20.23
C LEU A 663 -22.94 56.61 -19.49
N GLN A 664 -23.80 55.84 -20.16
CA GLN A 664 -24.48 54.66 -19.59
C GLN A 664 -23.48 53.57 -19.16
N ALA A 665 -22.40 53.40 -19.91
CA ALA A 665 -21.28 52.53 -19.55
C ALA A 665 -20.48 53.06 -18.34
N GLY A 666 -20.77 54.26 -17.83
CA GLY A 666 -20.23 54.79 -16.57
C GLY A 666 -19.04 55.74 -16.73
N LEU A 667 -18.95 56.50 -17.82
CA LEU A 667 -18.01 57.62 -17.93
C LEU A 667 -18.59 58.90 -17.33
N ARG A 668 -17.73 59.76 -16.80
CA ARG A 668 -18.14 61.06 -16.26
C ARG A 668 -18.42 62.05 -17.41
N PRO A 669 -19.40 62.97 -17.27
CA PRO A 669 -19.72 63.95 -18.31
C PRO A 669 -18.55 64.86 -18.73
N ASP A 670 -17.56 65.09 -17.87
CA ASP A 670 -16.35 65.86 -18.20
C ASP A 670 -15.34 65.06 -19.04
N GLN A 671 -15.47 63.72 -19.15
CA GLN A 671 -14.58 62.85 -19.92
C GLN A 671 -15.00 62.64 -21.37
N VAL A 672 -16.18 63.09 -21.80
CA VAL A 672 -16.68 62.86 -23.17
C VAL A 672 -17.25 64.15 -23.77
N ALA A 673 -16.81 64.51 -24.97
CA ALA A 673 -17.31 65.67 -25.72
C ALA A 673 -17.58 65.30 -27.19
N ILE A 674 -18.54 65.99 -27.81
CA ILE A 674 -18.79 65.91 -29.26
C ILE A 674 -18.00 67.02 -29.95
N ALA A 675 -17.41 66.73 -31.12
CA ALA A 675 -16.75 67.73 -31.94
C ALA A 675 -17.75 68.78 -32.47
N ALA A 676 -17.33 70.04 -32.53
CA ALA A 676 -18.16 71.12 -33.05
C ALA A 676 -18.50 70.91 -34.54
N GLY A 677 -19.72 71.30 -34.94
CA GLY A 677 -20.22 71.07 -36.31
C GLY A 677 -19.33 71.70 -37.38
N GLY A 678 -18.74 70.86 -38.23
CA GLY A 678 -17.86 71.27 -39.32
C GLY A 678 -16.81 70.21 -39.71
N THR A 679 -16.34 69.39 -38.77
CA THR A 679 -15.31 68.37 -39.04
C THR A 679 -15.90 67.04 -39.55
N VAL A 680 -16.41 67.03 -40.78
CA VAL A 680 -16.85 65.79 -41.45
C VAL A 680 -15.63 65.02 -41.96
N ARG A 681 -15.27 63.93 -41.30
CA ARG A 681 -14.30 62.94 -41.83
C ARG A 681 -14.95 62.06 -42.90
N PRO A 682 -14.19 61.58 -43.90
CA PRO A 682 -14.72 60.67 -44.92
C PRO A 682 -15.26 59.37 -44.29
N ALA A 683 -16.29 58.80 -44.90
CA ALA A 683 -17.04 57.67 -44.34
C ALA A 683 -16.28 56.32 -44.27
N ALA A 684 -15.04 56.27 -44.77
CA ALA A 684 -14.22 55.05 -44.84
C ALA A 684 -13.56 54.65 -43.50
N GLU A 685 -13.52 55.53 -42.50
CA GLU A 685 -12.73 55.30 -41.26
C GLU A 685 -13.53 54.70 -40.09
N GLY A 686 -14.86 54.59 -40.21
CA GLY A 686 -15.73 54.13 -39.12
C GLY A 686 -15.94 55.19 -38.03
N VAL A 687 -16.00 54.79 -36.76
CA VAL A 687 -16.19 55.74 -35.65
C VAL A 687 -14.89 56.45 -35.28
N GLY A 688 -14.81 57.75 -35.53
CA GLY A 688 -13.81 58.62 -34.93
C GLY A 688 -14.09 58.86 -33.44
N ILE A 689 -13.38 58.11 -32.60
CA ILE A 689 -13.12 58.45 -31.19
C ILE A 689 -11.65 58.84 -31.11
N ALA A 690 -11.36 60.07 -30.72
CA ALA A 690 -10.00 60.57 -30.55
C ALA A 690 -9.76 60.95 -29.08
N ASN A 691 -8.53 60.82 -28.62
CA ASN A 691 -8.12 61.46 -27.36
C ASN A 691 -8.03 62.98 -27.57
N ARG A 692 -8.51 63.75 -26.60
CA ARG A 692 -8.38 65.20 -26.51
C ARG A 692 -7.31 65.51 -25.45
N SER A 693 -6.10 65.82 -25.92
CA SER A 693 -5.05 66.45 -25.11
C SER A 693 -5.53 67.75 -24.46
#